data_AF-A0A1U8I2W1-F1
#
_entry.id   AF-A0A1U8I2W1-F1
#
_cell.length_a   1.000
_cell.length_b   1.000
_cell.length_c   1.000
_cell.angle_alpha   90.00
_cell.angle_beta   90.00
_cell.angle_gamma   90.00
#
_symmetry.space_group_name_H-M   'P 1'
#
loop_
_entity.id
_entity.type
_entity.pdbx_description
1 polymer ?
#
loop_
_entity_poly.entity_id
_entity_poly.type
_entity_poly.pdbx_seq_one_letter_code
_entity_poly.pdbx_strand_id
1 'polypeptide(L)'
;MKERSKSSSVSNLPLILNIDDFKGDFSFDALFGNLVNELLPSFQEDSADSADGHGIGGTDVLPNGHTRTSSDATKFAQGLSAPLFPEVDALLLLFKNSCKELVDLRKQIDGKLSNLKKEVSTQDDKHRKTLTELEKGVDGLFNSFARLDSRISSVGQTAAKVGDHLQSADAQRETASQAIELIKYLMEFNRNPGSLMELSPLFSDDSRVAEAASIAQKLRSFAEEDISKAMPSVVGGATASRGLEVAVANLQEYCNELENRLLARFDAASQRRELSTMSECAKILSQFNRGTSAMQHYVATRPMFIDVEVMNSDNKLVLGDQSSQASPNYVARGLSKLYKEITDTVRKEAATIMAVFPSPNDVMSILVQRVLEQRVTSLLDKLLEKPSIAHPRPVGEGGILLYLRMLAVANEKTQELARDLRAVGCGDLDVEGLTESLFSAHKDEYPEYEQASLRQLYQAKLEELRAESQKVSEPSGTIGRSKGASVASSPLEISVAAVTEFVRWNEEAITRCTLFSSLPATLAANVRSVFTCLLHQVSQYITDGLERARDSLTEAASLRERFVIGSSVSRRVTSQAEAAAAAGESSFKSFMVAVQRAGSSVAIVQQYFANSISRLLLPVDGSHAATCEEMATAMSSAEGAAFKGLHQCIETVMAEVDRLLSTEQKAADYHSPDDGMVHDHRPTNACTREITCTKD
;
A
#
# COMPACT_ATOMS: atom_id res chain seq x y z
N MET A 1 4.74 -11.27 -89.65
CA MET A 1 4.81 -11.30 -91.12
C MET A 1 4.72 -9.87 -91.60
N LYS A 2 5.65 -9.47 -92.46
CA LYS A 2 5.97 -8.10 -92.89
C LYS A 2 4.88 -7.59 -93.83
N GLU A 3 4.27 -6.43 -93.56
CA GLU A 3 3.78 -5.60 -94.67
C GLU A 3 3.86 -4.12 -94.33
N ARG A 4 4.37 -3.41 -95.33
CA ARG A 4 4.85 -2.04 -95.35
C ARG A 4 3.90 -1.28 -96.27
N SER A 5 3.91 0.04 -96.16
CA SER A 5 3.47 0.99 -97.20
C SER A 5 1.97 1.29 -97.18
N LYS A 6 1.47 2.52 -97.37
CA LYS A 6 1.98 3.66 -98.12
C LYS A 6 1.50 4.96 -97.44
N SER A 7 2.42 5.90 -97.26
CA SER A 7 2.09 7.32 -97.24
C SER A 7 1.48 7.70 -98.59
N SER A 8 0.32 8.37 -98.56
CA SER A 8 -0.17 9.16 -99.69
C SER A 8 -0.32 10.59 -99.20
N SER A 9 0.44 11.44 -99.87
CA SER A 9 0.63 12.86 -99.64
C SER A 9 -0.52 13.69 -100.23
N VAL A 10 -0.65 14.91 -99.69
CA VAL A 10 -1.26 16.12 -100.30
C VAL A 10 -2.74 16.37 -99.98
N SER A 11 -2.96 17.16 -98.94
CA SER A 11 -3.32 18.58 -99.12
C SER A 11 -2.57 19.37 -98.06
N ASN A 12 -1.41 19.94 -98.44
CA ASN A 12 -0.58 20.79 -97.59
C ASN A 12 -1.25 22.15 -97.39
N LEU A 13 -2.25 22.17 -96.52
CA LEU A 13 -2.57 23.31 -95.68
C LEU A 13 -2.38 22.80 -94.24
N PRO A 14 -1.74 23.54 -93.33
CA PRO A 14 -1.63 23.11 -91.95
C PRO A 14 -3.05 22.87 -91.41
N LEU A 15 -3.35 21.63 -90.98
CA LEU A 15 -4.59 21.34 -90.26
C LEU A 15 -4.65 22.29 -89.06
N ILE A 16 -5.76 22.99 -88.93
CA ILE A 16 -5.92 23.98 -87.86
C ILE A 16 -6.22 23.24 -86.54
N LEU A 17 -6.91 22.10 -86.61
CA LEU A 17 -7.25 21.26 -85.46
C LEU A 17 -6.83 19.80 -85.66
N ASN A 18 -6.19 19.21 -84.65
CA ASN A 18 -5.85 17.78 -84.58
C ASN A 18 -6.65 17.10 -83.46
N ILE A 19 -6.94 15.81 -83.62
CA ILE A 19 -7.65 15.01 -82.60
C ILE A 19 -6.89 14.92 -81.27
N ASP A 20 -5.56 15.07 -81.33
CA ASP A 20 -4.70 15.11 -80.15
C ASP A 20 -4.91 16.37 -79.30
N ASP A 21 -5.40 17.46 -79.89
CA ASP A 21 -5.71 18.71 -79.18
C ASP A 21 -6.89 18.54 -78.21
N PHE A 22 -7.72 17.51 -78.40
CA PHE A 22 -8.88 17.19 -77.57
C PHE A 22 -8.61 16.08 -76.53
N LYS A 23 -7.35 15.69 -76.34
CA LYS A 23 -6.97 14.66 -75.37
C LYS A 23 -6.49 15.30 -74.07
N GLY A 24 -6.82 14.68 -72.94
CA GLY A 24 -6.44 15.19 -71.61
C GLY A 24 -7.33 16.33 -71.11
N ASP A 25 -6.77 17.25 -70.32
CA ASP A 25 -7.46 18.42 -69.78
C ASP A 25 -7.65 19.48 -70.88
N PHE A 26 -8.67 19.28 -71.71
CA PHE A 26 -9.03 20.21 -72.77
C PHE A 26 -9.51 21.55 -72.19
N SER A 27 -8.82 22.64 -72.54
CA SER A 27 -9.26 24.01 -72.26
C SER A 27 -9.68 24.70 -73.55
N PHE A 28 -10.96 25.08 -73.60
CA PHE A 28 -11.50 25.85 -74.70
C PHE A 28 -10.77 27.19 -74.84
N ASP A 29 -10.46 27.86 -73.73
CA ASP A 29 -9.78 29.15 -73.72
C ASP A 29 -8.35 29.06 -74.24
N ALA A 30 -7.64 27.96 -73.95
CA ALA A 30 -6.29 27.73 -74.46
C ALA A 30 -6.28 27.42 -75.96
N LEU A 31 -7.23 26.58 -76.44
CA LEU A 31 -7.38 26.29 -77.86
C LEU A 31 -7.77 27.56 -78.64
N PHE A 32 -8.76 28.29 -78.14
CA PHE A 32 -9.24 29.53 -78.74
C PHE A 32 -8.15 30.62 -78.72
N GLY A 33 -7.44 30.77 -77.61
CA GLY A 33 -6.30 31.67 -77.48
C GLY A 33 -5.20 31.35 -78.50
N ASN A 34 -4.78 30.09 -78.62
CA ASN A 34 -3.78 29.69 -79.61
C ASN A 34 -4.25 29.93 -81.06
N LEU A 35 -5.54 29.75 -81.31
CA LEU A 35 -6.13 29.92 -82.63
C LEU A 35 -6.24 31.40 -83.05
N VAL A 36 -6.50 32.30 -82.10
CA VAL A 36 -6.95 33.67 -82.39
C VAL A 36 -5.95 34.75 -81.93
N ASN A 37 -5.06 34.46 -80.97
CA ASN A 37 -4.16 35.48 -80.38
C ASN A 37 -3.18 36.12 -81.37
N GLU A 38 -2.78 35.46 -82.47
CA GLU A 38 -1.95 36.10 -83.50
C GLU A 38 -2.70 37.21 -84.28
N LEU A 39 -4.03 37.27 -84.16
CA LEU A 39 -4.90 38.16 -84.93
C LEU A 39 -5.59 39.25 -84.08
N LEU A 40 -5.29 39.37 -82.77
CA LEU A 40 -5.92 40.34 -81.85
C LEU A 40 -4.90 41.35 -81.21
N PRO A 41 -5.13 42.68 -81.27
CA PRO A 41 -4.45 43.73 -80.48
C PRO A 41 -4.82 43.73 -78.97
N SER A 42 -3.89 44.12 -78.07
CA SER A 42 -4.06 44.12 -76.60
C SER A 42 -4.59 45.44 -75.99
N PHE A 43 -5.43 45.38 -74.93
CA PHE A 43 -6.00 46.56 -74.24
C PHE A 43 -6.19 46.36 -72.70
N GLN A 44 -6.14 47.45 -71.91
CA GLN A 44 -5.85 47.52 -70.44
C GLN A 44 -6.97 48.17 -69.56
N GLU A 45 -7.19 47.59 -68.35
CA GLU A 45 -7.83 47.98 -67.03
C GLU A 45 -8.96 49.05 -66.86
N ASP A 46 -10.02 48.81 -66.03
CA ASP A 46 -10.05 49.03 -64.54
C ASP A 46 -11.47 48.93 -63.84
N SER A 47 -11.51 48.30 -62.64
CA SER A 47 -12.32 48.51 -61.39
C SER A 47 -13.87 48.33 -61.18
N ALA A 48 -14.20 47.51 -60.15
CA ALA A 48 -15.06 47.73 -58.93
C ALA A 48 -16.60 47.39 -58.76
N ASP A 49 -16.86 46.47 -57.81
CA ASP A 49 -17.74 46.49 -56.58
C ASP A 49 -19.23 46.02 -56.41
N SER A 50 -19.42 45.19 -55.33
CA SER A 50 -20.48 45.07 -54.26
C SER A 50 -21.94 44.58 -54.55
N ALA A 51 -22.79 44.02 -53.65
CA ALA A 51 -22.78 43.41 -52.28
C ALA A 51 -24.21 42.88 -51.88
N ASP A 52 -24.28 41.89 -50.96
CA ASP A 52 -25.25 41.52 -49.86
C ASP A 52 -26.80 41.40 -49.93
N GLY A 53 -27.35 40.45 -49.12
CA GLY A 53 -28.70 40.52 -48.49
C GLY A 53 -29.37 39.18 -48.03
N HIS A 54 -29.73 39.05 -46.74
CA HIS A 54 -30.36 37.89 -46.05
C HIS A 54 -31.76 38.23 -45.45
N GLY A 55 -32.68 37.25 -45.25
CA GLY A 55 -34.00 37.46 -44.59
C GLY A 55 -34.81 36.17 -44.29
N ILE A 56 -35.65 36.19 -43.24
CA ILE A 56 -36.08 35.07 -42.35
C ILE A 56 -37.56 34.63 -42.52
N GLY A 57 -37.87 33.33 -42.30
CA GLY A 57 -38.98 32.86 -41.43
C GLY A 57 -40.27 32.25 -42.03
N GLY A 58 -40.75 31.13 -41.45
CA GLY A 58 -42.20 30.83 -41.36
C GLY A 58 -42.68 29.43 -41.76
N THR A 59 -43.57 28.87 -40.95
CA THR A 59 -43.93 27.45 -40.76
C THR A 59 -45.21 26.99 -41.49
N ASP A 60 -45.27 25.68 -41.76
CA ASP A 60 -46.42 24.75 -41.67
C ASP A 60 -47.52 24.64 -42.78
N VAL A 61 -47.89 23.36 -43.01
CA VAL A 61 -49.22 22.81 -43.37
C VAL A 61 -49.56 22.53 -44.86
N LEU A 62 -49.56 21.21 -45.16
CA LEU A 62 -50.54 20.41 -45.94
C LEU A 62 -50.29 19.99 -47.43
N PRO A 63 -50.96 18.90 -47.90
CA PRO A 63 -50.35 17.86 -48.74
C PRO A 63 -50.85 17.80 -50.21
N ASN A 64 -50.05 17.10 -51.01
CA ASN A 64 -50.34 16.25 -52.18
C ASN A 64 -51.40 16.68 -53.24
N GLY A 65 -50.97 16.81 -54.51
CA GLY A 65 -51.80 16.42 -55.68
C GLY A 65 -51.77 17.27 -56.97
N HIS A 66 -51.05 16.75 -57.98
CA HIS A 66 -51.39 16.68 -59.43
C HIS A 66 -51.39 17.89 -60.42
N THR A 67 -50.46 17.77 -61.39
CA THR A 67 -50.57 17.81 -62.88
C THR A 67 -50.84 19.10 -63.71
N ARG A 68 -49.89 19.34 -64.66
CA ARG A 68 -50.01 19.51 -66.15
C ARG A 68 -50.15 20.90 -66.84
N THR A 69 -49.40 21.00 -67.98
CA THR A 69 -49.53 21.86 -69.21
C THR A 69 -49.01 23.32 -69.12
N SER A 70 -48.55 24.07 -70.16
CA SER A 70 -48.14 23.90 -71.58
C SER A 70 -47.69 25.29 -72.14
N SER A 71 -46.84 25.29 -73.19
CA SER A 71 -46.67 26.21 -74.35
C SER A 71 -46.04 27.63 -74.27
N ASP A 72 -44.86 27.75 -74.92
CA ASP A 72 -44.54 28.45 -76.19
C ASP A 72 -44.61 30.00 -76.34
N ALA A 73 -43.55 30.60 -76.97
CA ALA A 73 -43.59 31.67 -77.99
C ALA A 73 -42.26 32.47 -78.17
N THR A 74 -42.01 32.91 -79.40
CA THR A 74 -40.84 33.61 -79.97
C THR A 74 -41.09 35.11 -80.24
N LYS A 75 -40.03 35.97 -80.33
CA LYS A 75 -39.79 37.00 -81.41
C LYS A 75 -38.70 38.09 -81.13
N PHE A 76 -38.20 38.64 -82.26
CA PHE A 76 -37.46 39.90 -82.56
C PHE A 76 -35.91 39.89 -82.49
N ALA A 77 -35.11 40.58 -83.31
CA ALA A 77 -35.04 41.07 -84.72
C ALA A 77 -33.71 41.90 -84.88
N GLN A 78 -33.19 41.99 -86.11
CA GLN A 78 -32.17 42.91 -86.73
C GLN A 78 -31.76 44.21 -85.97
N GLY A 79 -30.58 44.84 -86.08
CA GLY A 79 -29.36 44.69 -86.90
C GLY A 79 -28.57 46.03 -87.02
N LEU A 80 -27.22 45.95 -87.16
CA LEU A 80 -26.25 46.89 -87.81
C LEU A 80 -25.71 48.17 -87.11
N SER A 81 -24.37 48.20 -86.89
CA SER A 81 -23.41 49.05 -87.66
C SER A 81 -21.96 48.53 -87.49
N ALA A 82 -21.10 48.77 -88.50
CA ALA A 82 -19.85 48.06 -88.82
C ALA A 82 -18.75 48.03 -87.75
N PRO A 83 -17.95 46.95 -87.62
CA PRO A 83 -16.98 46.83 -86.54
C PRO A 83 -15.66 47.55 -86.86
N LEU A 84 -15.20 48.29 -85.85
CA LEU A 84 -13.79 48.51 -85.55
C LEU A 84 -13.08 47.14 -85.54
N PHE A 85 -12.50 46.69 -86.66
CA PHE A 85 -11.42 45.69 -86.79
C PHE A 85 -11.32 45.16 -88.23
N PRO A 86 -10.27 45.52 -89.00
CA PRO A 86 -9.98 44.93 -90.31
C PRO A 86 -9.73 43.42 -90.31
N GLU A 87 -9.39 42.83 -89.16
CA GLU A 87 -9.01 41.41 -89.00
C GLU A 87 -10.21 40.44 -88.97
N VAL A 88 -11.45 40.96 -88.98
CA VAL A 88 -12.69 40.17 -88.83
C VAL A 88 -12.89 39.14 -89.95
N ASP A 89 -12.59 39.49 -91.21
CA ASP A 89 -12.80 38.59 -92.34
C ASP A 89 -11.84 37.39 -92.33
N ALA A 90 -10.61 37.60 -91.84
CA ALA A 90 -9.62 36.54 -91.66
C ALA A 90 -10.03 35.58 -90.52
N LEU A 91 -10.52 36.13 -89.39
CA LEU A 91 -11.08 35.35 -88.29
C LEU A 91 -12.27 34.50 -88.76
N LEU A 92 -13.16 35.06 -89.57
CA LEU A 92 -14.35 34.36 -90.07
C LEU A 92 -13.98 33.17 -90.94
N LEU A 93 -12.99 33.31 -91.82
CA LEU A 93 -12.50 32.23 -92.66
C LEU A 93 -11.85 31.12 -91.82
N LEU A 94 -11.05 31.50 -90.83
CA LEU A 94 -10.42 30.58 -89.89
C LEU A 94 -11.48 29.76 -89.14
N PHE A 95 -12.47 30.41 -88.54
CA PHE A 95 -13.55 29.71 -87.83
C PHE A 95 -14.35 28.77 -88.76
N LYS A 96 -14.65 29.17 -89.99
CA LYS A 96 -15.36 28.29 -90.93
C LYS A 96 -14.57 27.03 -91.26
N ASN A 97 -13.25 27.15 -91.45
CA ASN A 97 -12.38 26.01 -91.70
C ASN A 97 -12.29 25.11 -90.45
N SER A 98 -12.07 25.70 -89.27
CA SER A 98 -12.04 24.96 -88.00
C SER A 98 -13.36 24.24 -87.71
N CYS A 99 -14.51 24.87 -87.96
CA CYS A 99 -15.81 24.21 -87.80
C CYS A 99 -15.98 23.00 -88.72
N LYS A 100 -15.50 23.09 -89.96
CA LYS A 100 -15.57 21.96 -90.91
C LYS A 100 -14.68 20.81 -90.46
N GLU A 101 -13.45 21.11 -90.04
CA GLU A 101 -12.52 20.10 -89.51
C GLU A 101 -13.08 19.42 -88.25
N LEU A 102 -13.73 20.18 -87.35
CA LEU A 102 -14.36 19.64 -86.15
C LEU A 102 -15.48 18.64 -86.47
N VAL A 103 -16.30 18.92 -87.50
CA VAL A 103 -17.37 18.02 -87.94
C VAL A 103 -16.81 16.72 -88.52
N ASP A 104 -15.70 16.80 -89.27
CA ASP A 104 -15.06 15.63 -89.85
C ASP A 104 -14.36 14.78 -88.78
N LEU A 105 -13.70 15.42 -87.79
CA LEU A 105 -13.16 14.77 -86.60
C LEU A 105 -14.24 14.04 -85.80
N ARG A 106 -15.40 14.69 -85.58
CA ARG A 106 -16.55 14.06 -84.91
C ARG A 106 -16.99 12.78 -85.62
N LYS A 107 -17.16 12.82 -86.94
CA LYS A 107 -17.55 11.62 -87.72
C LYS A 107 -16.53 10.49 -87.58
N GLN A 108 -15.25 10.83 -87.55
CA GLN A 108 -14.18 9.84 -87.37
C GLN A 108 -14.22 9.20 -85.97
N ILE A 109 -14.49 9.98 -84.92
CA ILE A 109 -14.66 9.50 -83.55
C ILE A 109 -15.90 8.60 -83.44
N ASP A 110 -17.04 9.03 -84.00
CA ASP A 110 -18.29 8.24 -84.00
C ASP A 110 -18.10 6.88 -84.69
N GLY A 111 -17.33 6.85 -85.79
CA GLY A 111 -16.96 5.60 -86.46
C GLY A 111 -16.09 4.67 -85.59
N LYS A 112 -15.07 5.23 -84.93
CA LYS A 112 -14.22 4.47 -83.99
C LYS A 112 -15.04 3.93 -82.80
N LEU A 113 -15.94 4.74 -82.25
CA LEU A 113 -16.82 4.37 -81.15
C LEU A 113 -17.74 3.21 -81.54
N SER A 114 -18.34 3.25 -82.73
CA SER A 114 -19.21 2.19 -83.23
C SER A 114 -18.48 0.85 -83.41
N ASN A 115 -17.27 0.89 -83.95
CA ASN A 115 -16.44 -0.31 -84.11
C ASN A 115 -16.02 -0.90 -82.76
N LEU A 116 -15.59 -0.04 -81.82
CA LEU A 116 -15.23 -0.50 -80.48
C LEU A 116 -16.42 -1.12 -79.76
N LYS A 117 -17.63 -0.54 -79.89
CA LYS A 117 -18.86 -1.10 -79.33
C LYS A 117 -19.17 -2.50 -79.86
N LYS A 118 -18.98 -2.73 -81.17
CA LYS A 118 -19.16 -4.07 -81.77
C LYS A 118 -18.13 -5.08 -81.27
N GLU A 119 -16.87 -4.67 -81.18
CA GLU A 119 -15.80 -5.55 -80.68
C GLU A 119 -16.06 -5.93 -79.22
N VAL A 120 -16.41 -4.95 -78.38
CA VAL A 120 -16.76 -5.20 -76.96
C VAL A 120 -17.93 -6.16 -76.86
N SER A 121 -19.01 -5.98 -77.61
CA SER A 121 -20.14 -6.91 -77.61
C SER A 121 -19.74 -8.32 -78.02
N THR A 122 -18.84 -8.46 -79.00
CA THR A 122 -18.39 -9.77 -79.48
C THR A 122 -17.49 -10.47 -78.45
N GLN A 123 -16.64 -9.70 -77.77
CA GLN A 123 -15.80 -10.22 -76.70
C GLN A 123 -16.61 -10.58 -75.46
N ASP A 124 -17.65 -9.80 -75.13
CA ASP A 124 -18.55 -10.06 -74.01
C ASP A 124 -19.32 -11.38 -74.22
N ASP A 125 -19.82 -11.62 -75.43
CA ASP A 125 -20.47 -12.89 -75.77
C ASP A 125 -19.52 -14.10 -75.72
N LYS A 126 -18.26 -13.93 -76.12
CA LYS A 126 -17.23 -14.98 -75.98
C LYS A 126 -16.93 -15.24 -74.51
N HIS A 127 -16.74 -14.19 -73.72
CA HIS A 127 -16.43 -14.30 -72.30
C HIS A 127 -17.56 -15.00 -71.54
N ARG A 128 -18.81 -14.62 -71.81
CA ARG A 128 -20.00 -15.24 -71.22
C ARG A 128 -20.08 -16.74 -71.50
N LYS A 129 -19.74 -17.19 -72.71
CA LYS A 129 -19.67 -18.63 -73.04
C LYS A 129 -18.59 -19.35 -72.26
N THR A 130 -17.37 -18.78 -72.21
CA THR A 130 -16.28 -19.38 -71.44
C THR A 130 -16.60 -19.45 -69.95
N LEU A 131 -17.31 -18.45 -69.41
CA LEU A 131 -17.76 -18.44 -68.02
C LEU A 131 -18.71 -19.59 -67.74
N THR A 132 -19.72 -19.81 -68.59
CA THR A 132 -20.67 -20.92 -68.41
C THR A 132 -20.03 -22.31 -68.54
N GLU A 133 -19.01 -22.46 -69.38
CA GLU A 133 -18.25 -23.72 -69.47
C GLU A 133 -17.39 -23.93 -68.22
N LEU A 134 -16.78 -22.87 -67.71
CA LEU A 134 -16.00 -22.91 -66.48
C LEU A 134 -16.88 -23.21 -65.27
N GLU A 135 -18.06 -22.58 -65.15
CA GLU A 135 -19.05 -22.87 -64.09
C GLU A 135 -19.42 -24.37 -64.08
N LYS A 136 -19.74 -24.95 -65.24
CA LYS A 136 -19.98 -26.40 -65.35
C LYS A 136 -18.77 -27.24 -64.95
N GLY A 137 -17.56 -26.81 -65.32
CA GLY A 137 -16.32 -27.46 -64.93
C GLY A 137 -16.10 -27.43 -63.41
N VAL A 138 -16.37 -26.29 -62.78
CA VAL A 138 -16.29 -26.08 -61.33
C VAL A 138 -17.33 -26.93 -60.60
N ASP A 139 -18.57 -26.99 -61.08
CA ASP A 139 -19.60 -27.85 -60.51
C ASP A 139 -19.22 -29.34 -60.61
N GLY A 140 -18.65 -29.76 -61.74
CA GLY A 140 -18.10 -31.10 -61.91
C GLY A 140 -16.98 -31.39 -60.91
N LEU A 141 -16.06 -30.44 -60.73
CA LEU A 141 -14.97 -30.54 -59.77
C LEU A 141 -15.49 -30.60 -58.32
N PHE A 142 -16.50 -29.82 -57.98
CA PHE A 142 -17.12 -29.82 -56.64
C PHE A 142 -17.75 -31.17 -56.32
N ASN A 143 -18.44 -31.78 -57.29
CA ASN A 143 -18.99 -33.13 -57.14
C ASN A 143 -17.91 -34.20 -56.98
N SER A 144 -16.80 -34.09 -57.71
CA SER A 144 -15.64 -34.97 -57.55
C SER A 144 -14.97 -34.79 -56.18
N PHE A 145 -14.85 -33.56 -55.68
CA PHE A 145 -14.35 -33.29 -54.33
C PHE A 145 -15.28 -33.83 -53.26
N ALA A 146 -16.59 -33.66 -53.37
CA ALA A 146 -17.55 -34.22 -52.40
C ALA A 146 -17.45 -35.75 -52.33
N ARG A 147 -17.27 -36.42 -53.48
CA ARG A 147 -17.03 -37.88 -53.53
C ARG A 147 -15.69 -38.26 -52.92
N LEU A 148 -14.64 -37.51 -53.21
CA LEU A 148 -13.31 -37.74 -52.65
C LEU A 148 -13.34 -37.55 -51.13
N ASP A 149 -13.96 -36.48 -50.65
CA ASP A 149 -14.07 -36.16 -49.23
C ASP A 149 -14.87 -37.22 -48.48
N SER A 150 -15.97 -37.72 -49.06
CA SER A 150 -16.71 -38.87 -48.51
C SER A 150 -15.84 -40.13 -48.40
N ARG A 151 -15.01 -40.42 -49.41
CA ARG A 151 -14.07 -41.55 -49.38
C ARG A 151 -12.94 -41.34 -48.39
N ILE A 152 -12.37 -40.13 -48.32
CA ILE A 152 -11.32 -39.77 -47.36
C ILE A 152 -11.87 -39.88 -45.95
N SER A 153 -13.10 -39.41 -45.70
CA SER A 153 -13.76 -39.52 -44.40
C SER A 153 -13.98 -40.97 -44.00
N SER A 154 -14.46 -41.82 -44.92
CA SER A 154 -14.63 -43.26 -44.65
C SER A 154 -13.31 -43.97 -44.38
N VAL A 155 -12.29 -43.75 -45.21
CA VAL A 155 -10.95 -44.34 -45.02
C VAL A 155 -10.30 -43.78 -43.75
N GLY A 156 -10.49 -42.50 -43.46
CA GLY A 156 -10.01 -41.83 -42.26
C GLY A 156 -10.62 -42.42 -41.00
N GLN A 157 -11.93 -42.70 -40.98
CA GLN A 157 -12.59 -43.38 -39.87
C GLN A 157 -12.10 -44.82 -39.68
N THR A 158 -11.87 -45.57 -40.76
CA THR A 158 -11.30 -46.93 -40.66
C THR A 158 -9.86 -46.89 -40.19
N ALA A 159 -9.03 -45.98 -40.72
CA ALA A 159 -7.65 -45.80 -40.31
C ALA A 159 -7.55 -45.36 -38.85
N ALA A 160 -8.44 -44.49 -38.38
CA ALA A 160 -8.54 -44.10 -36.97
C ALA A 160 -8.84 -45.32 -36.08
N LYS A 161 -9.86 -46.12 -36.41
CA LYS A 161 -10.18 -47.33 -35.64
C LYS A 161 -9.04 -48.35 -35.60
N VAL A 162 -8.35 -48.57 -36.73
CA VAL A 162 -7.18 -49.45 -36.78
C VAL A 162 -6.02 -48.87 -35.96
N GLY A 163 -5.82 -47.56 -36.04
CA GLY A 163 -4.87 -46.83 -35.21
C GLY A 163 -5.14 -46.99 -33.72
N ASP A 164 -6.39 -46.80 -33.29
CA ASP A 164 -6.82 -46.94 -31.90
C ASP A 164 -6.59 -48.37 -31.39
N HIS A 165 -6.93 -49.39 -32.18
CA HIS A 165 -6.70 -50.79 -31.82
C HIS A 165 -5.21 -51.11 -31.70
N LEU A 166 -4.38 -50.58 -32.61
CA LEU A 166 -2.94 -50.83 -32.62
C LEU A 166 -2.26 -50.11 -31.45
N GLN A 167 -2.67 -48.88 -31.14
CA GLN A 167 -2.22 -48.13 -29.98
C GLN A 167 -2.64 -48.82 -28.67
N SER A 168 -3.86 -49.34 -28.59
CA SER A 168 -4.32 -50.10 -27.42
C SER A 168 -3.53 -51.40 -27.24
N ALA A 169 -3.25 -52.13 -28.33
CA ALA A 169 -2.48 -53.37 -28.26
C ALA A 169 -1.02 -53.12 -27.88
N ASP A 170 -0.40 -52.07 -28.43
CA ASP A 170 0.96 -51.69 -28.09
C ASP A 170 1.06 -51.20 -26.64
N ALA A 171 0.10 -50.40 -26.17
CA ALA A 171 0.00 -50.00 -24.76
C ALA A 171 -0.13 -51.20 -23.82
N GLN A 172 -0.94 -52.21 -24.17
CA GLN A 172 -1.05 -53.46 -23.40
C GLN A 172 0.27 -54.24 -23.39
N ARG A 173 0.95 -54.34 -24.54
CA ARG A 173 2.25 -55.02 -24.64
C ARG A 173 3.31 -54.36 -23.78
N GLU A 174 3.39 -53.03 -23.83
CA GLU A 174 4.33 -52.23 -23.03
C GLU A 174 4.05 -52.41 -21.53
N THR A 175 2.78 -52.32 -21.13
CA THR A 175 2.34 -52.57 -19.76
C THR A 175 2.72 -53.97 -19.28
N ALA A 176 2.49 -54.99 -20.11
CA ALA A 176 2.84 -56.38 -19.77
C ALA A 176 4.37 -56.58 -19.63
N SER A 177 5.16 -55.96 -20.51
CA SER A 177 6.62 -56.01 -20.44
C SER A 177 7.15 -55.40 -19.15
N GLN A 178 6.66 -54.21 -18.78
CA GLN A 178 7.03 -53.53 -17.54
C GLN A 178 6.62 -54.34 -16.31
N ALA A 179 5.43 -54.96 -16.32
CA ALA A 179 4.97 -55.80 -15.23
C ALA A 179 5.85 -57.05 -15.01
N ILE A 180 6.28 -57.72 -16.09
CA ILE A 180 7.20 -58.87 -16.01
C ILE A 180 8.52 -58.45 -15.35
N GLU A 181 9.06 -57.30 -15.74
CA GLU A 181 10.31 -56.77 -15.19
C GLU A 181 10.17 -56.42 -13.69
N LEU A 182 9.08 -55.76 -13.30
CA LEU A 182 8.75 -55.48 -11.90
C LEU A 182 8.61 -56.77 -11.07
N ILE A 183 7.87 -57.77 -11.57
CA ILE A 183 7.70 -59.05 -10.86
C ILE A 183 9.05 -59.74 -10.67
N LYS A 184 9.93 -59.71 -11.67
CA LYS A 184 11.27 -60.29 -11.57
C LYS A 184 12.07 -59.65 -10.43
N TYR A 185 12.10 -58.32 -10.36
CA TYR A 185 12.80 -57.62 -9.28
C TYR A 185 12.13 -57.83 -7.91
N LEU A 186 10.80 -57.86 -7.86
CA LEU A 186 10.07 -58.15 -6.62
C LEU A 186 10.40 -59.55 -6.06
N MET A 187 10.50 -60.55 -6.93
CA MET A 187 10.90 -61.91 -6.55
C MET A 187 12.36 -61.95 -6.06
N GLU A 188 13.22 -61.08 -6.59
CA GLU A 188 14.61 -60.94 -6.14
C GLU A 188 14.69 -60.36 -4.72
N PHE A 189 13.91 -59.32 -4.42
CA PHE A 189 13.77 -58.77 -3.07
C PHE A 189 13.13 -59.76 -2.07
N ASN A 190 12.37 -60.74 -2.55
CA ASN A 190 11.72 -61.76 -1.71
C ASN A 190 12.59 -63.00 -1.45
N ARG A 191 13.72 -63.14 -2.15
CA ARG A 191 14.48 -64.41 -2.19
C ARG A 191 15.25 -64.71 -0.90
N ASN A 192 15.78 -63.69 -0.23
CA ASN A 192 16.54 -63.84 1.02
C ASN A 192 16.22 -62.67 2.00
N PRO A 193 15.82 -62.95 3.25
CA PRO A 193 15.66 -61.91 4.27
C PRO A 193 17.02 -61.30 4.65
N GLY A 194 17.17 -59.97 4.55
CA GLY A 194 18.31 -59.23 5.10
C GLY A 194 19.65 -59.30 4.35
N SER A 195 19.72 -59.85 3.13
CA SER A 195 20.94 -59.80 2.29
C SER A 195 20.73 -58.94 1.05
N LEU A 196 20.96 -57.63 1.17
CA LEU A 196 20.95 -56.69 0.05
C LEU A 196 22.15 -56.86 -0.91
N MET A 197 23.17 -57.65 -0.53
CA MET A 197 24.40 -57.90 -1.31
C MET A 197 24.21 -58.82 -2.52
N GLU A 198 23.12 -59.59 -2.58
CA GLU A 198 22.84 -60.55 -3.67
C GLU A 198 21.87 -60.01 -4.72
N LEU A 199 21.46 -58.74 -4.62
CA LEU A 199 20.60 -58.08 -5.60
C LEU A 199 21.34 -57.85 -6.92
N SER A 200 20.59 -57.75 -8.01
CA SER A 200 21.10 -57.46 -9.34
C SER A 200 22.04 -56.25 -9.34
N PRO A 201 23.08 -56.22 -10.20
CA PRO A 201 24.09 -55.14 -10.25
C PRO A 201 23.49 -53.74 -10.41
N LEU A 202 22.29 -53.64 -10.98
CA LEU A 202 21.47 -52.44 -11.03
C LEU A 202 21.34 -51.75 -9.66
N PHE A 203 21.12 -52.51 -8.59
CA PHE A 203 20.86 -51.96 -7.25
C PHE A 203 22.14 -51.61 -6.47
N SER A 204 23.31 -52.05 -6.96
CA SER A 204 24.62 -51.81 -6.32
C SER A 204 25.44 -50.71 -7.00
N ASP A 205 25.25 -50.51 -8.32
CA ASP A 205 26.04 -49.62 -9.17
C ASP A 205 25.68 -48.13 -9.00
N ASP A 206 26.68 -47.31 -8.67
CA ASP A 206 26.55 -45.84 -8.50
C ASP A 206 26.17 -45.08 -9.77
N SER A 207 26.46 -45.67 -10.94
CA SER A 207 26.16 -45.06 -12.24
C SER A 207 24.69 -45.25 -12.65
N ARG A 208 24.00 -46.22 -12.06
CA ARG A 208 22.60 -46.59 -12.38
C ARG A 208 21.62 -46.27 -11.26
N VAL A 209 22.02 -45.45 -10.31
CA VAL A 209 21.20 -45.08 -9.12
C VAL A 209 19.83 -44.51 -9.50
N ALA A 210 19.72 -43.74 -10.59
CA ALA A 210 18.44 -43.22 -11.07
C ALA A 210 17.48 -44.33 -11.54
N GLU A 211 18.01 -45.35 -12.23
CA GLU A 211 17.23 -46.50 -12.70
C GLU A 211 16.81 -47.38 -11.53
N ALA A 212 17.75 -47.67 -10.64
CA ALA A 212 17.51 -48.44 -9.42
C ALA A 212 16.43 -47.77 -8.55
N ALA A 213 16.48 -46.44 -8.45
CA ALA A 213 15.52 -45.66 -7.69
C ALA A 213 14.10 -45.71 -8.27
N SER A 214 13.97 -45.49 -9.58
CA SER A 214 12.69 -45.59 -10.28
C SER A 214 12.06 -46.97 -10.12
N ILE A 215 12.87 -48.03 -10.21
CA ILE A 215 12.38 -49.41 -10.06
C ILE A 215 11.98 -49.68 -8.59
N ALA A 216 12.82 -49.33 -7.62
CA ALA A 216 12.52 -49.50 -6.20
C ALA A 216 11.24 -48.76 -5.78
N GLN A 217 11.02 -47.54 -6.26
CA GLN A 217 9.80 -46.78 -5.98
C GLN A 217 8.56 -47.43 -6.58
N LYS A 218 8.61 -47.88 -7.84
CA LYS A 218 7.49 -48.59 -8.46
C LYS A 218 7.16 -49.87 -7.69
N LEU A 219 8.18 -50.65 -7.32
CA LEU A 219 8.01 -51.87 -6.52
C LEU A 219 7.37 -51.57 -5.17
N ARG A 220 7.81 -50.50 -4.50
CA ARG A 220 7.24 -50.04 -3.24
C ARG A 220 5.76 -49.65 -3.39
N SER A 221 5.40 -48.86 -4.40
CA SER A 221 3.99 -48.50 -4.65
C SER A 221 3.11 -49.73 -4.94
N PHE A 222 3.61 -50.70 -5.71
CA PHE A 222 2.89 -51.95 -5.97
C PHE A 222 2.73 -52.79 -4.71
N ALA A 223 3.78 -52.88 -3.90
CA ALA A 223 3.74 -53.67 -2.68
C ALA A 223 2.83 -53.04 -1.61
N GLU A 224 2.78 -51.71 -1.49
CA GLU A 224 1.91 -50.98 -0.56
C GLU A 224 0.42 -50.99 -1.00
N GLU A 225 0.12 -50.90 -2.31
CA GLU A 225 -1.25 -50.92 -2.83
C GLU A 225 -1.96 -52.27 -2.63
N ASP A 226 -1.26 -53.39 -2.75
CA ASP A 226 -1.83 -54.74 -2.63
C ASP A 226 -2.02 -55.14 -1.15
N ILE A 227 -1.16 -54.65 -0.25
CA ILE A 227 -1.31 -54.82 1.21
C ILE A 227 -2.47 -53.98 1.75
N SER A 228 -2.67 -52.76 1.24
CA SER A 228 -3.73 -51.85 1.69
C SER A 228 -5.15 -52.31 1.30
N LYS A 229 -5.27 -53.13 0.25
CA LYS A 229 -6.55 -53.76 -0.15
C LYS A 229 -6.87 -55.03 0.66
N ALA A 230 -5.93 -55.54 1.46
CA ALA A 230 -6.11 -56.72 2.28
C ALA A 230 -6.52 -56.35 3.73
N MET A 231 -7.74 -55.85 3.94
CA MET A 231 -8.41 -55.92 5.26
C MET A 231 -9.17 -57.26 5.39
N PRO A 232 -9.34 -57.80 6.62
CA PRO A 232 -9.59 -59.21 6.86
C PRO A 232 -11.04 -59.56 6.59
N SER A 233 -11.31 -60.14 5.43
CA SER A 233 -12.49 -60.98 5.30
C SER A 233 -12.27 -62.07 4.26
N VAL A 234 -12.76 -63.25 4.63
CA VAL A 234 -12.80 -64.50 3.88
C VAL A 234 -11.60 -65.43 4.12
N VAL A 235 -11.80 -66.26 5.13
CA VAL A 235 -11.22 -67.59 5.29
C VAL A 235 -11.34 -68.35 3.96
N GLY A 236 -10.21 -68.68 3.32
CA GLY A 236 -10.19 -69.69 2.25
C GLY A 236 -9.42 -69.38 0.97
N GLY A 237 -8.69 -68.28 0.87
CA GLY A 237 -7.80 -67.99 -0.27
C GLY A 237 -6.32 -67.99 0.15
N ALA A 238 -5.44 -68.59 -0.64
CA ALA A 238 -4.03 -68.77 -0.35
C ALA A 238 -3.32 -67.49 0.13
N THR A 239 -2.41 -67.67 1.09
CA THR A 239 -1.60 -66.69 1.82
C THR A 239 -0.60 -65.92 0.92
N ALA A 240 -1.08 -65.15 -0.04
CA ALA A 240 -0.23 -64.29 -0.88
C ALA A 240 0.38 -63.10 -0.10
N SER A 241 -0.30 -62.64 0.95
CA SER A 241 0.12 -61.49 1.79
C SER A 241 1.40 -61.75 2.60
N ARG A 242 1.59 -62.97 3.14
CA ARG A 242 2.75 -63.34 3.97
C ARG A 242 4.07 -63.37 3.18
N GLY A 243 4.01 -63.70 1.89
CA GLY A 243 5.18 -63.74 1.02
C GLY A 243 5.65 -62.34 0.62
N LEU A 244 4.76 -61.34 0.56
CA LEU A 244 5.11 -59.99 0.15
C LEU A 244 5.71 -59.15 1.30
N GLU A 245 5.39 -59.48 2.56
CA GLU A 245 5.91 -58.81 3.77
C GLU A 245 7.45 -58.72 3.79
N VAL A 246 8.15 -59.81 3.43
CA VAL A 246 9.63 -59.83 3.40
C VAL A 246 10.19 -58.92 2.31
N ALA A 247 9.59 -58.94 1.12
CA ALA A 247 9.98 -58.07 0.02
C ALA A 247 9.76 -56.59 0.36
N VAL A 248 8.66 -56.25 1.05
CA VAL A 248 8.37 -54.88 1.50
C VAL A 248 9.40 -54.41 2.52
N ALA A 249 9.73 -55.25 3.51
CA ALA A 249 10.74 -54.93 4.52
C ALA A 249 12.13 -54.71 3.88
N ASN A 250 12.55 -55.61 2.99
CA ASN A 250 13.82 -55.49 2.26
C ASN A 250 13.83 -54.27 1.32
N LEU A 251 12.72 -53.97 0.64
CA LEU A 251 12.57 -52.77 -0.20
C LEU A 251 12.66 -51.49 0.63
N GLN A 252 12.06 -51.46 1.82
CA GLN A 252 12.13 -50.31 2.72
C GLN A 252 13.57 -50.10 3.23
N GLU A 253 14.27 -51.17 3.62
CA GLU A 253 15.67 -51.11 4.03
C GLU A 253 16.57 -50.61 2.89
N TYR A 254 16.37 -51.13 1.67
CA TYR A 254 17.07 -50.66 0.48
C TYR A 254 16.79 -49.18 0.18
N CYS A 255 15.53 -48.74 0.23
CA CYS A 255 15.16 -47.34 0.01
C CYS A 255 15.82 -46.41 1.02
N ASN A 256 15.85 -46.79 2.30
CA ASN A 256 16.51 -46.01 3.36
C ASN A 256 18.04 -45.91 3.12
N GLU A 257 18.69 -47.04 2.77
CA GLU A 257 20.13 -47.06 2.48
C GLU A 257 20.47 -46.22 1.24
N LEU A 258 19.65 -46.36 0.19
CA LEU A 258 19.79 -45.59 -1.04
C LEU A 258 19.58 -44.09 -0.80
N GLU A 259 18.61 -43.71 0.02
CA GLU A 259 18.36 -42.34 0.43
C GLU A 259 19.56 -41.76 1.19
N ASN A 260 20.11 -42.49 2.17
CA ASN A 260 21.32 -42.08 2.90
C ASN A 260 22.54 -41.94 1.97
N ARG A 261 22.74 -42.87 1.02
CA ARG A 261 23.81 -42.79 0.02
C ARG A 261 23.65 -41.58 -0.89
N LEU A 262 22.43 -41.30 -1.33
CA LEU A 262 22.10 -40.13 -2.15
C LEU A 262 22.29 -38.81 -1.38
N LEU A 263 21.92 -38.76 -0.09
CA LEU A 263 22.17 -37.60 0.77
C LEU A 263 23.67 -37.36 0.98
N ALA A 264 24.46 -38.40 1.24
CA ALA A 264 25.91 -38.28 1.38
C ALA A 264 26.58 -37.81 0.07
N ARG A 265 26.12 -38.31 -1.09
CA ARG A 265 26.57 -37.85 -2.41
C ARG A 265 26.17 -36.39 -2.65
N PHE A 266 24.96 -36.01 -2.26
CA PHE A 266 24.47 -34.64 -2.34
C PHE A 266 25.32 -33.69 -1.48
N ASP A 267 25.67 -34.07 -0.25
CA ASP A 267 26.49 -33.26 0.65
C ASP A 267 27.91 -33.06 0.10
N ALA A 268 28.53 -34.13 -0.40
CA ALA A 268 29.84 -34.07 -1.04
C ALA A 268 29.82 -33.13 -2.26
N ALA A 269 28.77 -33.20 -3.08
CA ALA A 269 28.55 -32.29 -4.20
C ALA A 269 28.31 -30.83 -3.74
N SER A 270 27.55 -30.64 -2.65
CA SER A 270 27.30 -29.33 -2.04
C SER A 270 28.59 -28.68 -1.53
N GLN A 271 29.51 -29.45 -0.93
CA GLN A 271 30.80 -28.95 -0.48
C GLN A 271 31.71 -28.54 -1.65
N ARG A 272 31.65 -29.28 -2.76
CA ARG A 272 32.41 -28.99 -4.00
C ARG A 272 31.76 -27.93 -4.89
N ARG A 273 30.55 -27.49 -4.56
CA ARG A 273 29.73 -26.56 -5.35
C ARG A 273 29.36 -27.08 -6.75
N GLU A 274 29.17 -28.39 -6.87
CA GLU A 274 28.77 -29.05 -8.12
C GLU A 274 27.24 -29.07 -8.26
N LEU A 275 26.66 -28.04 -8.88
CA LEU A 275 25.20 -27.88 -8.96
C LEU A 275 24.50 -28.98 -9.79
N SER A 276 25.17 -29.52 -10.81
CA SER A 276 24.59 -30.57 -11.67
C SER A 276 24.38 -31.88 -10.93
N THR A 277 25.38 -32.32 -10.15
CA THR A 277 25.31 -33.55 -9.36
C THR A 277 24.34 -33.39 -8.19
N MET A 278 24.29 -32.22 -7.55
CA MET A 278 23.25 -31.89 -6.57
C MET A 278 21.84 -31.99 -7.18
N SER A 279 21.64 -31.44 -8.38
CA SER A 279 20.33 -31.47 -9.06
C SER A 279 19.91 -32.89 -9.42
N GLU A 280 20.84 -33.72 -9.88
CA GLU A 280 20.59 -35.13 -10.17
C GLU A 280 20.16 -35.88 -8.90
N CYS A 281 20.90 -35.72 -7.80
CA CYS A 281 20.54 -36.33 -6.51
C CYS A 281 19.17 -35.83 -6.01
N ALA A 282 18.88 -34.52 -6.08
CA ALA A 282 17.60 -33.96 -5.67
C ALA A 282 16.43 -34.48 -6.52
N LYS A 283 16.63 -34.64 -7.84
CA LYS A 283 15.63 -35.24 -8.75
C LYS A 283 15.35 -36.69 -8.37
N ILE A 284 16.37 -37.49 -8.09
CA ILE A 284 16.20 -38.89 -7.69
C ILE A 284 15.49 -38.97 -6.33
N LEU A 285 15.93 -38.21 -5.33
CA LEU A 285 15.32 -38.16 -4.00
C LEU A 285 13.85 -37.65 -4.02
N SER A 286 13.51 -36.78 -4.98
CA SER A 286 12.13 -36.32 -5.15
C SER A 286 11.14 -37.45 -5.49
N GLN A 287 11.63 -38.54 -6.10
CA GLN A 287 10.80 -39.67 -6.51
C GLN A 287 10.37 -40.57 -5.34
N PHE A 288 11.15 -40.62 -4.25
CA PHE A 288 10.92 -41.53 -3.14
C PHE A 288 9.89 -41.02 -2.12
N ASN A 289 9.96 -39.75 -1.75
CA ASN A 289 9.13 -39.14 -0.71
C ASN A 289 8.74 -37.68 -1.03
N ARG A 290 8.54 -37.36 -2.33
CA ARG A 290 8.36 -35.97 -2.82
C ARG A 290 9.53 -35.03 -2.48
N GLY A 291 10.68 -35.59 -2.10
CA GLY A 291 11.91 -34.86 -1.82
C GLY A 291 12.01 -34.26 -0.42
N THR A 292 11.01 -34.44 0.46
CA THR A 292 10.92 -33.74 1.75
C THR A 292 12.16 -33.89 2.63
N SER A 293 12.70 -35.10 2.74
CA SER A 293 13.92 -35.41 3.48
C SER A 293 15.14 -34.68 2.93
N ALA A 294 15.33 -34.69 1.61
CA ALA A 294 16.41 -33.97 0.94
C ALA A 294 16.31 -32.46 1.14
N MET A 295 15.10 -31.90 1.06
CA MET A 295 14.84 -30.47 1.27
C MET A 295 15.14 -30.07 2.72
N GLN A 296 14.65 -30.84 3.70
CA GLN A 296 14.91 -30.60 5.12
C GLN A 296 16.39 -30.77 5.47
N HIS A 297 17.05 -31.80 4.94
CA HIS A 297 18.47 -32.04 5.13
C HIS A 297 19.33 -30.90 4.55
N TYR A 298 19.00 -30.43 3.34
CA TYR A 298 19.67 -29.30 2.71
C TYR A 298 19.63 -28.05 3.59
N VAL A 299 18.43 -27.70 4.08
CA VAL A 299 18.24 -26.52 4.94
C VAL A 299 18.96 -26.72 6.28
N ALA A 300 18.86 -27.91 6.88
CA ALA A 300 19.50 -28.22 8.16
C ALA A 300 21.03 -28.14 8.13
N THR A 301 21.64 -28.44 6.99
CA THR A 301 23.10 -28.42 6.82
C THR A 301 23.68 -27.04 6.49
N ARG A 302 22.84 -26.01 6.31
CA ARG A 302 23.36 -24.67 5.99
C ARG A 302 24.13 -24.09 7.20
N PRO A 303 25.33 -23.51 6.99
CA PRO A 303 26.15 -22.96 8.08
C PRO A 303 25.42 -21.94 8.95
N MET A 304 24.48 -21.17 8.38
CA MET A 304 23.70 -20.16 9.10
C MET A 304 22.81 -20.70 10.24
N PHE A 305 22.61 -22.02 10.33
CA PHE A 305 21.84 -22.67 11.40
C PHE A 305 22.68 -23.57 12.32
N ILE A 306 23.86 -24.02 11.88
CA ILE A 306 24.71 -24.95 12.63
C ILE A 306 25.76 -24.20 13.44
N ASP A 307 26.31 -23.14 12.87
CA ASP A 307 27.45 -22.45 13.44
C ASP A 307 27.03 -21.54 14.60
N VAL A 308 27.35 -21.96 15.83
CA VAL A 308 27.10 -21.21 17.05
C VAL A 308 27.84 -19.87 17.04
N GLU A 309 28.97 -19.77 16.34
CA GLU A 309 29.71 -18.52 16.19
C GLU A 309 28.92 -17.49 15.37
N VAL A 310 28.12 -17.94 14.39
CA VAL A 310 27.22 -17.07 13.63
C VAL A 310 26.15 -16.51 14.55
N MET A 311 25.47 -17.34 15.34
CA MET A 311 24.45 -16.87 16.29
C MET A 311 25.05 -15.94 17.36
N ASN A 312 26.25 -16.21 17.83
CA ASN A 312 26.94 -15.32 18.78
C ASN A 312 27.35 -13.99 18.13
N SER A 313 27.73 -14.01 16.85
CA SER A 313 28.06 -12.82 16.08
C SER A 313 26.82 -11.95 15.85
N ASP A 314 25.67 -12.57 15.55
CA ASP A 314 24.37 -11.89 15.44
C ASP A 314 24.03 -11.16 16.75
N ASN A 315 24.20 -11.84 17.89
CA ASN A 315 23.98 -11.25 19.21
C ASN A 315 24.91 -10.07 19.49
N LYS A 316 26.21 -10.21 19.22
CA LYS A 316 27.18 -9.11 19.40
C LYS A 316 26.89 -7.93 18.48
N LEU A 317 26.43 -8.18 17.25
CA LEU A 317 26.12 -7.13 16.28
C LEU A 317 24.94 -6.25 16.73
N VAL A 318 23.96 -6.84 17.40
CA VAL A 318 22.71 -6.17 17.79
C VAL A 318 22.75 -5.66 19.23
N LEU A 319 23.29 -6.44 20.16
CA LEU A 319 23.31 -6.15 21.59
C LEU A 319 24.61 -5.47 22.05
N GLY A 320 25.69 -5.56 21.27
CA GLY A 320 27.02 -5.08 21.64
C GLY A 320 27.73 -5.96 22.68
N ASP A 321 28.94 -5.58 23.08
CA ASP A 321 29.79 -6.33 24.04
C ASP A 321 29.42 -6.08 25.52
N GLN A 322 28.59 -5.08 25.81
CA GLN A 322 28.12 -4.76 27.17
C GLN A 322 26.59 -4.70 27.18
N SER A 323 25.95 -5.70 27.78
CA SER A 323 24.49 -5.87 27.90
C SER A 323 23.76 -4.79 28.71
N SER A 324 24.48 -3.77 29.18
CA SER A 324 23.92 -2.70 30.02
C SER A 324 23.80 -1.42 29.19
N GLN A 325 22.57 -1.11 28.76
CA GLN A 325 22.11 0.11 28.07
C GLN A 325 22.30 0.15 26.54
N ALA A 326 21.97 -0.92 25.81
CA ALA A 326 21.81 -0.81 24.35
C ALA A 326 20.65 0.14 24.02
N SER A 327 20.95 1.27 23.39
CA SER A 327 19.93 2.25 22.99
C SER A 327 19.04 1.70 21.86
N PRO A 328 17.74 2.08 21.79
CA PRO A 328 16.84 1.63 20.72
C PRO A 328 17.38 1.92 19.32
N ASN A 329 18.05 3.06 19.12
CA ASN A 329 18.65 3.45 17.83
C ASN A 329 19.84 2.56 17.44
N TYR A 330 20.66 2.16 18.42
CA TYR A 330 21.76 1.24 18.17
C TYR A 330 21.25 -0.13 17.73
N VAL A 331 20.26 -0.65 18.47
CA VAL A 331 19.60 -1.93 18.18
C VAL A 331 18.90 -1.89 16.82
N ALA A 332 18.19 -0.82 16.50
CA ALA A 332 17.55 -0.64 15.19
C ALA A 332 18.56 -0.77 14.04
N ARG A 333 19.74 -0.16 14.17
CA ARG A 333 20.82 -0.26 13.17
C ARG A 333 21.41 -1.67 13.12
N GLY A 334 21.63 -2.29 14.28
CA GLY A 334 22.11 -3.66 14.40
C GLY A 334 21.18 -4.66 13.71
N LEU A 335 19.88 -4.61 14.04
CA LEU A 335 18.83 -5.43 13.43
C LEU A 335 18.74 -5.19 11.93
N SER A 336 18.75 -3.94 11.47
CA SER A 336 18.69 -3.62 10.04
C SER A 336 19.88 -4.24 9.28
N LYS A 337 21.08 -4.19 9.86
CA LYS A 337 22.28 -4.77 9.26
C LYS A 337 22.19 -6.31 9.25
N LEU A 338 21.82 -6.92 10.38
CA LEU A 338 21.67 -8.36 10.50
C LEU A 338 20.61 -8.90 9.53
N TYR A 339 19.43 -8.28 9.50
CA TYR A 339 18.33 -8.69 8.63
C TYR A 339 18.68 -8.54 7.16
N LYS A 340 19.43 -7.50 6.79
CA LYS A 340 20.01 -7.41 5.45
C LYS A 340 20.98 -8.56 5.14
N GLU A 341 21.88 -8.90 6.06
CA GLU A 341 22.80 -10.03 5.90
C GLU A 341 22.07 -11.38 5.78
N ILE A 342 21.00 -11.58 6.56
CA ILE A 342 20.11 -12.74 6.45
C ILE A 342 19.46 -12.77 5.07
N THR A 343 18.82 -11.68 4.63
CA THR A 343 18.16 -11.59 3.31
C THR A 343 19.14 -11.84 2.17
N ASP A 344 20.35 -11.28 2.24
CA ASP A 344 21.40 -11.51 1.22
C ASP A 344 21.84 -12.97 1.19
N THR A 345 21.90 -13.63 2.35
CA THR A 345 22.23 -15.06 2.44
C THR A 345 21.09 -15.91 1.87
N VAL A 346 19.84 -15.63 2.23
CA VAL A 346 18.65 -16.31 1.68
C VAL A 346 18.58 -16.12 0.16
N ARG A 347 18.91 -14.95 -0.38
CA ARG A 347 18.95 -14.70 -1.83
C ARG A 347 20.01 -15.55 -2.55
N LYS A 348 21.17 -15.75 -1.94
CA LYS A 348 22.23 -16.65 -2.48
C LYS A 348 21.77 -18.12 -2.45
N GLU A 349 21.14 -18.54 -1.37
CA GLU A 349 20.58 -19.88 -1.26
C GLU A 349 19.43 -20.09 -2.26
N ALA A 350 18.55 -19.10 -2.46
CA ALA A 350 17.47 -19.16 -3.43
C ALA A 350 17.97 -19.43 -4.85
N ALA A 351 19.06 -18.80 -5.27
CA ALA A 351 19.67 -19.07 -6.58
C ALA A 351 20.15 -20.53 -6.72
N THR A 352 20.73 -21.08 -5.65
CA THR A 352 21.14 -22.50 -5.60
C THR A 352 19.93 -23.42 -5.63
N ILE A 353 18.90 -23.11 -4.84
CA ILE A 353 17.68 -23.89 -4.71
C ILE A 353 16.96 -23.98 -6.06
N MET A 354 16.82 -22.86 -6.77
CA MET A 354 16.21 -22.83 -8.11
C MET A 354 16.97 -23.66 -9.14
N ALA A 355 18.30 -23.78 -9.01
CA ALA A 355 19.12 -24.57 -9.93
C ALA A 355 19.11 -26.08 -9.60
N VAL A 356 18.94 -26.42 -8.33
CA VAL A 356 19.12 -27.80 -7.83
C VAL A 356 17.79 -28.55 -7.73
N PHE A 357 16.76 -27.96 -7.11
CA PHE A 357 15.58 -28.70 -6.69
C PHE A 357 14.44 -28.66 -7.73
N PRO A 358 13.70 -29.78 -7.91
CA PRO A 358 12.51 -29.81 -8.77
C PRO A 358 11.36 -28.93 -8.29
N SER A 359 11.20 -28.75 -6.97
CA SER A 359 10.19 -27.89 -6.34
C SER A 359 10.83 -26.80 -5.47
N PRO A 360 11.35 -25.70 -6.06
CA PRO A 360 12.05 -24.65 -5.33
C PRO A 360 11.21 -23.99 -4.22
N ASN A 361 9.91 -23.81 -4.44
CA ASN A 361 9.01 -23.14 -3.49
C ASN A 361 8.92 -23.87 -2.14
N ASP A 362 8.87 -25.21 -2.15
CA ASP A 362 8.77 -26.00 -0.92
C ASP A 362 10.04 -25.86 -0.07
N VAL A 363 11.21 -25.89 -0.73
CA VAL A 363 12.51 -25.68 -0.07
C VAL A 363 12.61 -24.26 0.49
N MET A 364 12.16 -23.26 -0.26
CA MET A 364 12.16 -21.87 0.18
C MET A 364 11.25 -21.67 1.40
N SER A 365 10.07 -22.30 1.44
CA SER A 365 9.19 -22.28 2.61
C SER A 365 9.91 -22.83 3.84
N ILE A 366 10.55 -24.01 3.73
CA ILE A 366 11.29 -24.62 4.86
C ILE A 366 12.47 -23.74 5.29
N LEU A 367 13.21 -23.14 4.34
CA LEU A 367 14.34 -22.26 4.62
C LEU A 367 13.89 -21.01 5.38
N VAL A 368 12.90 -20.28 4.85
CA VAL A 368 12.40 -19.03 5.43
C VAL A 368 11.75 -19.27 6.80
N GLN A 369 10.96 -20.35 6.93
CA GLN A 369 10.40 -20.76 8.21
C GLN A 369 11.50 -20.95 9.25
N ARG A 370 12.57 -21.69 8.91
CA ARG A 370 13.67 -21.94 9.84
C ARG A 370 14.48 -20.68 10.17
N VAL A 371 14.65 -19.75 9.22
CA VAL A 371 15.26 -18.44 9.49
C VAL A 371 14.47 -17.70 10.58
N LEU A 372 13.15 -17.64 10.46
CA LEU A 372 12.31 -16.96 11.45
C LEU A 372 12.33 -17.71 12.79
N GLU A 373 12.06 -19.02 12.78
CA GLU A 373 11.86 -19.81 14.00
C GLU A 373 13.14 -20.05 14.81
N GLN A 374 14.30 -20.15 14.16
CA GLN A 374 15.56 -20.43 14.86
C GLN A 374 16.42 -19.18 14.99
N ARG A 375 16.76 -18.53 13.88
CA ARG A 375 17.76 -17.46 13.89
C ARG A 375 17.19 -16.15 14.42
N VAL A 376 16.00 -15.76 13.96
CA VAL A 376 15.33 -14.53 14.42
C VAL A 376 14.79 -14.71 15.84
N THR A 377 14.06 -15.80 16.13
CA THR A 377 13.55 -16.07 17.49
C THR A 377 14.66 -16.08 18.54
N SER A 378 15.78 -16.77 18.29
CA SER A 378 16.88 -16.86 19.26
C SER A 378 17.48 -15.50 19.62
N LEU A 379 17.48 -14.56 18.67
CA LEU A 379 17.91 -13.19 18.92
C LEU A 379 16.85 -12.41 19.70
N LEU A 380 15.58 -12.53 19.29
CA LEU A 380 14.46 -11.83 19.93
C LEU A 380 14.29 -12.26 21.39
N ASP A 381 14.47 -13.53 21.72
CA ASP A 381 14.40 -14.06 23.10
C ASP A 381 15.39 -13.35 24.03
N LYS A 382 16.59 -13.04 23.55
CA LYS A 382 17.62 -12.30 24.31
C LYS A 382 17.38 -10.79 24.32
N LEU A 383 16.76 -10.27 23.26
CA LEU A 383 16.50 -8.84 23.10
C LEU A 383 15.29 -8.37 23.93
N LEU A 384 14.26 -9.21 24.03
CA LEU A 384 12.94 -8.89 24.56
C LEU A 384 12.66 -9.58 25.91
N GLU A 385 13.66 -9.60 26.79
CA GLU A 385 13.47 -10.08 28.16
C GLU A 385 12.43 -9.23 28.91
N LYS A 386 11.36 -9.86 29.38
CA LYS A 386 10.24 -9.17 30.05
C LYS A 386 10.69 -8.55 31.38
N PRO A 387 10.53 -7.23 31.59
CA PRO A 387 10.86 -6.59 32.86
C PRO A 387 9.80 -6.91 33.94
N SER A 388 10.17 -6.85 35.21
CA SER A 388 9.20 -6.98 36.30
C SER A 388 8.37 -5.70 36.43
N ILE A 389 7.04 -5.82 36.35
CA ILE A 389 6.11 -4.71 36.62
C ILE A 389 6.07 -4.38 38.12
N ALA A 390 6.19 -5.39 38.99
CA ALA A 390 6.14 -5.21 40.44
C ALA A 390 7.39 -4.50 41.00
N HIS A 391 8.55 -4.76 40.41
CA HIS A 391 9.84 -4.17 40.81
C HIS A 391 10.56 -3.60 39.58
N PRO A 392 10.06 -2.49 39.01
CA PRO A 392 10.62 -1.96 37.79
C PRO A 392 11.97 -1.29 38.06
N ARG A 393 12.91 -1.41 37.11
CA ARG A 393 14.19 -0.68 37.17
C ARG A 393 13.93 0.83 37.13
N PRO A 394 14.76 1.68 37.75
CA PRO A 394 14.60 3.13 37.70
C PRO A 394 14.52 3.67 36.27
N VAL A 395 13.78 4.75 36.04
CA VAL A 395 13.63 5.39 34.71
C VAL A 395 14.99 5.81 34.13
N GLY A 396 15.93 6.26 34.96
CA GLY A 396 17.29 6.61 34.56
C GLY A 396 18.12 5.44 34.01
N GLU A 397 17.72 4.20 34.31
CA GLU A 397 18.32 2.98 33.79
C GLU A 397 17.47 2.34 32.67
N GLY A 398 16.52 3.08 32.11
CA GLY A 398 15.67 2.67 30.98
C GLY A 398 14.25 2.26 31.38
N GLY A 399 14.03 1.78 32.61
CA GLY A 399 12.72 1.38 33.13
C GLY A 399 11.92 0.42 32.22
N ILE A 400 10.60 0.41 32.38
CA ILE A 400 9.70 -0.38 31.51
C ILE A 400 9.67 0.20 30.08
N LEU A 401 9.83 1.52 29.95
CA LEU A 401 9.78 2.22 28.67
C LEU A 401 10.84 1.73 27.68
N LEU A 402 12.05 1.40 28.16
CA LEU A 402 13.10 0.86 27.30
C LEU A 402 12.65 -0.45 26.66
N TYR A 403 12.08 -1.38 27.42
CA TYR A 403 11.53 -2.63 26.88
C TYR A 403 10.45 -2.37 25.81
N LEU A 404 9.52 -1.46 26.05
CA LEU A 404 8.46 -1.12 25.08
C LEU A 404 9.02 -0.52 23.78
N ARG A 405 10.04 0.34 23.88
CA ARG A 405 10.74 0.89 22.71
C ARG A 405 11.52 -0.18 21.95
N MET A 406 12.17 -1.10 22.67
CA MET A 406 12.89 -2.23 22.09
C MET A 406 11.94 -3.19 21.37
N LEU A 407 10.78 -3.48 21.98
CA LEU A 407 9.70 -4.26 21.37
C LEU A 407 9.20 -3.62 20.07
N ALA A 408 9.00 -2.29 20.07
CA ALA A 408 8.55 -1.56 18.89
C ALA A 408 9.58 -1.63 17.75
N VAL A 409 10.84 -1.37 18.06
CA VAL A 409 11.95 -1.47 17.09
C VAL A 409 12.09 -2.89 16.55
N ALA A 410 12.06 -3.90 17.42
CA ALA A 410 12.16 -5.29 17.02
C ALA A 410 10.99 -5.69 16.10
N ASN A 411 9.75 -5.33 16.46
CA ASN A 411 8.58 -5.65 15.65
C ASN A 411 8.65 -4.98 14.26
N GLU A 412 8.96 -3.68 14.19
CA GLU A 412 9.06 -2.96 12.92
C GLU A 412 10.14 -3.57 12.01
N LYS A 413 11.34 -3.84 12.56
CA LYS A 413 12.44 -4.41 11.78
C LYS A 413 12.18 -5.85 11.36
N THR A 414 11.52 -6.67 12.17
CA THR A 414 11.16 -8.02 11.76
C THR A 414 10.05 -8.01 10.70
N GLN A 415 9.11 -7.06 10.74
CA GLN A 415 8.14 -6.87 9.66
C GLN A 415 8.80 -6.40 8.35
N GLU A 416 9.85 -5.56 8.42
CA GLU A 416 10.68 -5.23 7.25
C GLU A 416 11.36 -6.47 6.67
N LEU A 417 11.98 -7.30 7.53
CA LEU A 417 12.58 -8.57 7.12
C LEU A 417 11.55 -9.49 6.46
N ALA A 418 10.34 -9.61 7.01
CA ALA A 418 9.28 -10.44 6.43
C ALA A 418 8.92 -10.00 5.00
N ARG A 419 8.84 -8.69 4.76
CA ARG A 419 8.61 -8.11 3.42
C ARG A 419 9.78 -8.41 2.47
N ASP A 420 11.01 -8.28 2.95
CA ASP A 420 12.21 -8.58 2.17
C ASP A 420 12.31 -10.06 1.81
N LEU A 421 12.02 -10.97 2.75
CA LEU A 421 12.02 -12.42 2.51
C LEU A 421 10.92 -12.83 1.53
N ARG A 422 9.73 -12.22 1.63
CA ARG A 422 8.66 -12.40 0.65
C ARG A 422 9.09 -11.97 -0.75
N ALA A 423 9.82 -10.85 -0.87
CA ALA A 423 10.33 -10.37 -2.15
C ALA A 423 11.42 -11.28 -2.75
N VAL A 424 12.19 -11.99 -1.93
CA VAL A 424 13.15 -13.00 -2.40
C VAL A 424 12.45 -14.27 -2.89
N GLY A 425 11.30 -14.61 -2.29
CA GLY A 425 10.47 -15.76 -2.65
C GLY A 425 10.43 -16.77 -1.50
N CYS A 426 9.27 -16.89 -0.85
CA CYS A 426 9.06 -17.73 0.35
C CYS A 426 8.08 -18.89 0.14
N GLY A 427 7.79 -19.24 -1.13
CA GLY A 427 6.78 -20.25 -1.46
C GLY A 427 5.38 -19.86 -0.95
N ASP A 428 4.63 -20.86 -0.49
CA ASP A 428 3.27 -20.69 0.07
C ASP A 428 3.29 -20.38 1.59
N LEU A 429 4.46 -20.05 2.15
CA LEU A 429 4.59 -19.73 3.56
C LEU A 429 3.92 -18.40 3.91
N ASP A 430 3.06 -18.39 4.93
CA ASP A 430 2.56 -17.15 5.53
C ASP A 430 3.61 -16.51 6.45
N VAL A 431 4.58 -15.83 5.82
CA VAL A 431 5.68 -15.14 6.51
C VAL A 431 5.17 -14.03 7.44
N GLU A 432 4.07 -13.37 7.08
CA GLU A 432 3.48 -12.32 7.92
C GLU A 432 2.81 -12.93 9.15
N GLY A 433 2.02 -13.99 8.99
CA GLY A 433 1.43 -14.73 10.11
C GLY A 433 2.48 -15.32 11.06
N LEU A 434 3.55 -15.90 10.53
CA LEU A 434 4.68 -16.37 11.36
C LEU A 434 5.36 -15.23 12.11
N THR A 435 5.60 -14.10 11.45
CA THR A 435 6.19 -12.92 12.08
C THR A 435 5.30 -12.39 13.20
N GLU A 436 3.99 -12.30 12.98
CA GLU A 436 3.02 -11.90 14.01
C GLU A 436 3.00 -12.88 15.19
N SER A 437 3.14 -14.18 14.93
CA SER A 437 3.23 -15.19 15.98
C SER A 437 4.45 -15.03 16.89
N LEU A 438 5.57 -14.49 16.40
CA LEU A 438 6.77 -14.25 17.22
C LEU A 438 6.54 -13.19 18.30
N PHE A 439 5.58 -12.28 18.09
CA PHE A 439 5.32 -11.16 19.01
C PHE A 439 4.01 -11.30 19.78
N SER A 440 3.17 -12.31 19.50
CA SER A 440 1.85 -12.48 20.11
C SER A 440 1.89 -12.42 21.65
N ALA A 441 2.78 -13.20 22.26
CA ALA A 441 2.96 -13.24 23.73
C ALA A 441 3.43 -11.90 24.34
N HIS A 442 4.03 -11.00 23.56
CA HIS A 442 4.39 -9.65 23.99
C HIS A 442 3.26 -8.64 23.74
N LYS A 443 2.51 -8.81 22.65
CA LYS A 443 1.37 -7.96 22.27
C LYS A 443 0.15 -8.16 23.16
N ASP A 444 -0.07 -9.38 23.66
CA ASP A 444 -1.22 -9.68 24.53
C ASP A 444 -1.10 -8.98 25.89
N GLU A 445 0.10 -8.93 26.46
CA GLU A 445 0.39 -8.27 27.74
C GLU A 445 0.76 -6.78 27.59
N TYR A 446 0.99 -6.31 26.36
CA TYR A 446 1.45 -4.95 26.06
C TYR A 446 0.67 -3.84 26.79
N PRO A 447 -0.68 -3.85 26.86
CA PRO A 447 -1.42 -2.76 27.49
C PRO A 447 -1.07 -2.55 28.97
N GLU A 448 -0.75 -3.64 29.69
CA GLU A 448 -0.38 -3.59 31.10
C GLU A 448 1.00 -2.95 31.28
N TYR A 449 1.97 -3.34 30.46
CA TYR A 449 3.30 -2.74 30.47
C TYR A 449 3.28 -1.27 30.07
N GLU A 450 2.45 -0.89 29.10
CA GLU A 450 2.33 0.49 28.65
C GLU A 450 1.75 1.38 29.76
N GLN A 451 0.68 0.95 30.42
CA GLN A 451 0.15 1.68 31.58
C GLN A 451 1.16 1.76 32.74
N ALA A 452 1.86 0.66 33.03
CA ALA A 452 2.87 0.63 34.09
C ALA A 452 4.03 1.59 33.79
N SER A 453 4.49 1.64 32.53
CA SER A 453 5.49 2.59 32.04
C SER A 453 5.05 4.04 32.25
N LEU A 454 3.83 4.39 31.84
CA LEU A 454 3.28 5.74 32.01
C LEU A 454 3.17 6.14 33.49
N ARG A 455 2.73 5.22 34.37
CA ARG A 455 2.70 5.45 35.83
C ARG A 455 4.09 5.65 36.40
N GLN A 456 5.07 4.88 35.93
CA GLN A 456 6.46 5.00 36.36
C GLN A 456 7.07 6.35 35.96
N LEU A 457 6.86 6.80 34.72
CA LEU A 457 7.31 8.10 34.24
C LEU A 457 6.68 9.25 35.04
N TYR A 458 5.37 9.15 35.30
CA TYR A 458 4.65 10.12 36.12
C TYR A 458 5.23 10.22 37.53
N GLN A 459 5.45 9.09 38.22
CA GLN A 459 6.04 9.08 39.56
C GLN A 459 7.44 9.70 39.58
N ALA A 460 8.31 9.32 38.64
CA ALA A 460 9.65 9.85 38.53
C ALA A 460 9.65 11.38 38.29
N LYS A 461 8.73 11.88 37.47
CA LYS A 461 8.62 13.33 37.22
C LYS A 461 8.07 14.09 38.42
N LEU A 462 7.15 13.51 39.19
CA LEU A 462 6.73 14.12 40.44
C LEU A 462 7.87 14.18 41.47
N GLU A 463 8.73 13.18 41.52
CA GLU A 463 9.93 13.19 42.38
C GLU A 463 10.95 14.25 41.93
N GLU A 464 11.19 14.36 40.61
CA GLU A 464 12.02 15.40 40.00
C GLU A 464 11.54 16.80 40.38
N LEU A 465 10.25 17.10 40.15
CA LEU A 465 9.65 18.39 40.47
C LEU A 465 9.72 18.70 41.98
N ARG A 466 9.53 17.69 42.86
CA ARG A 466 9.70 17.86 44.31
C ARG A 466 11.15 18.18 44.68
N ALA A 467 12.13 17.51 44.06
CA ALA A 467 13.54 17.77 44.30
C ALA A 467 13.97 19.17 43.81
N GLU A 468 13.43 19.63 42.67
CA GLU A 468 13.66 20.99 42.16
C GLU A 468 13.12 22.05 43.13
N SER A 469 11.90 21.85 43.66
CA SER A 469 11.31 22.76 44.64
C SER A 469 12.09 22.83 45.96
N GLN A 470 12.71 21.73 46.39
CA GLN A 470 13.54 21.69 47.60
C GLN A 470 14.87 22.43 47.41
N LYS A 471 15.49 22.33 46.23
CA LYS A 471 16.76 23.02 45.91
C LYS A 471 16.62 24.54 45.84
N VAL A 472 15.45 25.05 45.43
CA VAL A 472 15.15 26.50 45.42
C VAL A 472 15.02 27.06 46.85
N SER A 473 14.80 26.20 47.86
CA SER A 473 14.58 26.61 49.26
C SER A 473 15.84 26.63 50.14
N GLU A 474 17.04 26.24 49.64
CA GLU A 474 18.28 26.34 50.43
C GLU A 474 18.94 27.74 50.28
N PRO A 475 19.16 28.49 51.38
CA PRO A 475 19.75 29.81 51.30
C PRO A 475 21.27 29.72 51.10
N SER A 476 21.75 30.21 49.96
CA SER A 476 23.17 30.49 49.76
C SER A 476 23.58 31.68 50.65
N GLY A 477 24.25 31.37 51.77
CA GLY A 477 25.13 32.21 52.60
C GLY A 477 24.72 33.67 52.90
N THR A 478 24.42 33.98 54.17
CA THR A 478 25.35 34.63 55.13
C THR A 478 24.60 34.98 56.44
N ILE A 479 25.20 34.54 57.55
CA ILE A 479 25.02 34.84 58.99
C ILE A 479 24.03 35.98 59.35
N GLY A 480 22.97 35.63 60.10
CA GLY A 480 22.14 36.57 60.85
C GLY A 480 21.12 35.87 61.76
N ARG A 481 21.42 35.79 63.06
CA ARG A 481 20.58 35.15 64.09
C ARG A 481 19.29 35.96 64.34
N SER A 482 18.13 35.41 63.96
CA SER A 482 16.85 35.71 64.61
C SER A 482 15.93 34.49 64.55
N LYS A 483 15.72 33.86 65.71
CA LYS A 483 14.73 32.79 65.92
C LYS A 483 13.32 33.38 65.84
N GLY A 484 12.51 32.88 64.91
CA GLY A 484 11.07 33.11 64.86
C GLY A 484 10.52 32.98 63.43
N ALA A 485 9.62 32.01 63.22
CA ALA A 485 8.99 31.59 61.97
C ALA A 485 9.89 30.79 61.00
N SER A 486 9.76 29.47 61.07
CA SER A 486 10.08 28.58 59.94
C SER A 486 9.23 29.01 58.75
N VAL A 487 9.82 29.68 57.77
CA VAL A 487 9.19 29.92 56.47
C VAL A 487 8.90 28.55 55.88
N ALA A 488 7.61 28.22 55.75
CA ALA A 488 7.14 26.97 55.17
C ALA A 488 7.73 26.81 53.75
N SER A 489 8.18 25.61 53.43
CA SER A 489 8.64 25.22 52.10
C SER A 489 7.65 25.70 51.03
N SER A 490 8.13 26.34 49.97
CA SER A 490 7.29 26.76 48.84
C SER A 490 6.48 25.57 48.31
N PRO A 491 5.14 25.66 48.18
CA PRO A 491 4.34 24.57 47.68
C PRO A 491 4.70 24.26 46.22
N LEU A 492 4.68 22.98 45.85
CA LEU A 492 4.91 22.52 44.49
C LEU A 492 3.85 23.10 43.55
N GLU A 493 4.20 24.15 42.81
CA GLU A 493 3.30 24.81 41.86
C GLU A 493 2.94 23.89 40.68
N ILE A 494 1.75 24.12 40.11
CA ILE A 494 1.34 23.47 38.85
C ILE A 494 2.26 23.97 37.74
N SER A 495 2.87 23.06 36.99
CA SER A 495 3.71 23.34 35.84
C SER A 495 3.03 22.88 34.55
N VAL A 496 2.76 23.82 33.65
CA VAL A 496 2.19 23.52 32.31
C VAL A 496 3.17 22.69 31.47
N ALA A 497 4.48 22.88 31.69
CA ALA A 497 5.52 22.09 31.02
C ALA A 497 5.46 20.61 31.43
N ALA A 498 5.17 20.30 32.70
CA ALA A 498 5.01 18.92 33.17
C ALA A 498 3.83 18.22 32.47
N VAL A 499 2.68 18.91 32.34
CA VAL A 499 1.51 18.36 31.62
C VAL A 499 1.82 18.16 30.13
N THR A 500 2.60 19.06 29.53
CA THR A 500 3.05 18.91 28.14
C THR A 500 3.95 17.66 27.99
N GLU A 501 4.82 17.37 28.95
CA GLU A 501 5.60 16.13 28.97
C GLU A 501 4.71 14.88 29.12
N PHE A 502 3.68 14.93 29.97
CA PHE A 502 2.73 13.81 30.12
C PHE A 502 2.03 13.49 28.80
N VAL A 503 1.59 14.53 28.08
CA VAL A 503 1.01 14.41 26.74
C VAL A 503 2.02 13.83 25.75
N ARG A 504 3.29 14.28 25.79
CA ARG A 504 4.34 13.75 24.91
C ARG A 504 4.62 12.26 25.13
N TRP A 505 4.60 11.79 26.39
CA TRP A 505 4.72 10.35 26.67
C TRP A 505 3.50 9.59 26.17
N ASN A 506 2.32 10.17 26.29
CA ASN A 506 1.09 9.59 25.76
C ASN A 506 1.13 9.50 24.23
N GLU A 507 1.58 10.54 23.52
CA GLU A 507 1.76 10.52 22.07
C GLU A 507 2.66 9.35 21.64
N GLU A 508 3.79 9.16 22.34
CA GLU A 508 4.69 8.04 22.10
C GLU A 508 4.00 6.69 22.34
N ALA A 509 3.21 6.56 23.41
CA ALA A 509 2.40 5.38 23.70
C ALA A 509 1.34 5.10 22.62
N ILE A 510 0.68 6.15 22.11
CA ILE A 510 -0.30 6.03 21.02
C ILE A 510 0.37 5.55 19.73
N THR A 511 1.58 6.02 19.40
CA THR A 511 2.32 5.49 18.23
C THR A 511 2.60 3.98 18.36
N ARG A 512 2.92 3.50 19.56
CA ARG A 512 3.07 2.05 19.82
C ARG A 512 1.73 1.32 19.75
N CYS A 513 0.63 1.90 20.25
CA CYS A 513 -0.70 1.31 20.10
C CYS A 513 -1.06 1.10 18.62
N THR A 514 -0.76 2.07 17.75
CA THR A 514 -0.99 1.93 16.31
C THR A 514 -0.09 0.89 15.65
N LEU A 515 1.12 0.68 16.16
CA LEU A 515 2.05 -0.33 15.66
C LEU A 515 1.61 -1.76 16.02
N PHE A 516 1.18 -1.97 17.27
CA PHE A 516 0.88 -3.33 17.76
C PHE A 516 -0.56 -3.77 17.54
N SER A 517 -1.48 -2.85 17.25
CA SER A 517 -2.91 -3.17 17.08
C SER A 517 -3.27 -3.26 15.61
N SER A 518 -3.47 -4.49 15.12
CA SER A 518 -3.89 -4.75 13.73
C SER A 518 -5.39 -4.54 13.49
N LEU A 519 -6.23 -4.70 14.53
CA LEU A 519 -7.68 -4.57 14.44
C LEU A 519 -8.15 -3.22 15.01
N PRO A 520 -9.13 -2.54 14.38
CA PRO A 520 -9.67 -1.27 14.89
C PRO A 520 -10.23 -1.35 16.31
N ALA A 521 -10.83 -2.50 16.68
CA ALA A 521 -11.39 -2.73 18.02
C ALA A 521 -10.30 -2.79 19.09
N THR A 522 -9.20 -3.52 18.84
CA THR A 522 -8.08 -3.62 19.78
C THR A 522 -7.32 -2.29 19.86
N LEU A 523 -7.17 -1.59 18.73
CA LEU A 523 -6.59 -0.26 18.70
C LEU A 523 -7.38 0.72 19.56
N ALA A 524 -8.70 0.81 19.38
CA ALA A 524 -9.55 1.71 20.15
C ALA A 524 -9.50 1.38 21.65
N ALA A 525 -9.49 0.10 22.02
CA ALA A 525 -9.37 -0.33 23.42
C ALA A 525 -8.02 0.09 24.04
N ASN A 526 -6.91 -0.12 23.33
CA ASN A 526 -5.57 0.25 23.77
C ASN A 526 -5.39 1.77 23.86
N VAL A 527 -5.86 2.52 22.84
CA VAL A 527 -5.83 3.98 22.81
C VAL A 527 -6.62 4.56 23.98
N ARG A 528 -7.84 4.05 24.23
CA ARG A 528 -8.65 4.50 25.37
C ARG A 528 -7.93 4.22 26.69
N SER A 529 -7.46 2.99 26.89
CA SER A 529 -6.69 2.58 28.07
C SER A 529 -5.49 3.51 28.36
N VAL A 530 -4.69 3.83 27.35
CA VAL A 530 -3.54 4.74 27.44
C VAL A 530 -3.98 6.18 27.70
N PHE A 531 -5.02 6.67 27.03
CA PHE A 531 -5.52 8.03 27.22
C PHE A 531 -6.17 8.23 28.60
N THR A 532 -6.94 7.27 29.10
CA THR A 532 -7.52 7.30 30.45
C THR A 532 -6.42 7.34 31.53
N CYS A 533 -5.27 6.70 31.29
CA CYS A 533 -4.10 6.83 32.17
C CYS A 533 -3.60 8.28 32.24
N LEU A 534 -3.47 8.96 31.09
CA LEU A 534 -3.12 10.40 31.03
C LEU A 534 -4.17 11.26 31.73
N LEU A 535 -5.46 11.02 31.48
CA LEU A 535 -6.55 11.76 32.11
C LEU A 535 -6.46 11.69 33.64
N HIS A 536 -6.21 10.50 34.18
CA HIS A 536 -6.05 10.31 35.62
C HIS A 536 -4.81 11.04 36.17
N GLN A 537 -3.67 10.93 35.48
CA GLN A 537 -2.43 11.62 35.88
C GLN A 537 -2.56 13.14 35.89
N VAL A 538 -3.16 13.71 34.83
CA VAL A 538 -3.38 15.16 34.74
C VAL A 538 -4.40 15.64 35.77
N SER A 539 -5.52 14.92 35.91
CA SER A 539 -6.55 15.19 36.92
C SER A 539 -5.95 15.20 38.34
N GLN A 540 -5.17 14.17 38.70
CA GLN A 540 -4.51 14.09 39.99
C GLN A 540 -3.50 15.23 40.18
N TYR A 541 -2.62 15.45 39.20
CA TYR A 541 -1.59 16.49 39.28
C TYR A 541 -2.17 17.89 39.49
N ILE A 542 -3.22 18.24 38.73
CA ILE A 542 -3.90 19.53 38.83
C ILE A 542 -4.66 19.64 40.16
N THR A 543 -5.42 18.60 40.53
CA THR A 543 -6.21 18.60 41.77
C THR A 543 -5.31 18.78 42.98
N ASP A 544 -4.26 17.95 43.11
CA ASP A 544 -3.32 18.04 44.23
C ASP A 544 -2.58 19.39 44.23
N GLY A 545 -2.30 19.96 43.05
CA GLY A 545 -1.68 21.28 42.91
C GLY A 545 -2.58 22.43 43.38
N LEU A 546 -3.86 22.39 43.01
CA LEU A 546 -4.87 23.36 43.46
C LEU A 546 -5.13 23.24 44.96
N GLU A 547 -5.17 22.02 45.50
CA GLU A 547 -5.33 21.79 46.94
C GLU A 547 -4.13 22.32 47.72
N ARG A 548 -2.90 22.08 47.27
CA ARG A 548 -1.70 22.68 47.89
C ARG A 548 -1.71 24.21 47.86
N ALA A 549 -2.14 24.81 46.75
CA ALA A 549 -2.26 26.27 46.65
C ALA A 549 -3.36 26.82 47.60
N ARG A 550 -4.45 26.06 47.77
CA ARG A 550 -5.53 26.37 48.72
C ARG A 550 -5.08 26.26 50.17
N ASP A 551 -4.15 25.37 50.49
CA ASP A 551 -3.63 25.26 51.86
C ASP A 551 -2.93 26.57 52.29
N SER A 552 -2.26 27.27 51.39
CA SER A 552 -1.70 28.61 51.66
C SER A 552 -2.77 29.67 51.94
N LEU A 553 -3.93 29.62 51.26
CA LEU A 553 -5.08 30.48 51.57
C LEU A 553 -5.64 30.17 52.95
N THR A 554 -5.70 28.88 53.31
CA THR A 554 -6.19 28.41 54.61
C THR A 554 -5.24 28.81 55.74
N GLU A 555 -3.94 28.72 55.52
CA GLU A 555 -2.93 29.20 56.47
C GLU A 555 -3.05 30.71 56.68
N ALA A 556 -3.16 31.49 55.59
CA ALA A 556 -3.37 32.93 55.66
C ALA A 556 -4.67 33.30 56.40
N ALA A 557 -5.77 32.55 56.17
CA ALA A 557 -7.02 32.71 56.90
C ALA A 557 -6.85 32.44 58.40
N SER A 558 -6.14 31.37 58.77
CA SER A 558 -5.87 31.03 60.17
C SER A 558 -5.02 32.10 60.89
N LEU A 559 -4.10 32.73 60.16
CA LEU A 559 -3.32 33.85 60.70
C LEU A 559 -4.26 35.03 60.99
N ARG A 560 -5.17 35.38 60.07
CA ARG A 560 -6.16 36.46 60.28
C ARG A 560 -7.05 36.19 61.50
N GLU A 561 -7.60 34.98 61.65
CA GLU A 561 -8.49 34.63 62.77
C GLU A 561 -7.82 34.76 64.14
N ARG A 562 -6.52 34.40 64.26
CA ARG A 562 -5.77 34.56 65.52
C ARG A 562 -5.67 36.03 65.97
N PHE A 563 -5.77 36.99 65.06
CA PHE A 563 -5.71 38.42 65.39
C PHE A 563 -7.07 39.01 65.78
N VAL A 564 -8.19 38.39 65.35
CA VAL A 564 -9.55 38.83 65.72
C VAL A 564 -9.86 38.51 67.19
N ILE A 565 -9.28 37.44 67.75
CA ILE A 565 -9.54 36.99 69.14
C ILE A 565 -8.70 37.76 70.18
N GLY A 566 -7.60 38.40 69.77
CA GLY A 566 -6.68 39.13 70.65
C GLY A 566 -7.06 40.60 70.87
N SER A 567 -8.13 40.86 71.64
CA SER A 567 -8.57 42.21 72.00
C SER A 567 -7.62 42.91 73.00
N SER A 568 -6.50 43.48 72.53
CA SER A 568 -5.90 44.68 73.13
C SER A 568 -4.97 45.39 72.16
N VAL A 569 -5.31 46.64 71.84
CA VAL A 569 -4.61 47.49 70.86
C VAL A 569 -3.22 47.86 71.39
N SER A 570 -2.18 47.25 70.84
CA SER A 570 -0.76 47.63 71.01
C SER A 570 -0.08 47.76 69.65
N ARG A 571 0.95 48.59 69.52
CA ARG A 571 1.67 48.87 68.25
C ARG A 571 2.28 47.60 67.59
N ARG A 572 2.42 46.49 68.33
CA ARG A 572 2.80 45.18 67.77
C ARG A 572 1.66 44.47 67.03
N VAL A 573 0.41 44.77 67.37
CA VAL A 573 -0.80 44.16 66.77
C VAL A 573 -1.03 44.71 65.36
N THR A 574 -0.71 45.99 65.11
CA THR A 574 -0.86 46.60 63.77
C THR A 574 0.13 46.02 62.75
N SER A 575 1.40 45.85 63.12
CA SER A 575 2.42 45.26 62.22
C SER A 575 2.17 43.77 61.91
N GLN A 576 1.51 43.04 62.83
CA GLN A 576 1.19 41.63 62.63
C GLN A 576 -0.10 41.44 61.81
N ALA A 577 -1.08 42.34 61.94
CA ALA A 577 -2.27 42.37 61.08
C ALA A 577 -1.90 42.71 59.62
N GLU A 578 -0.99 43.66 59.40
CA GLU A 578 -0.47 43.97 58.05
C GLU A 578 0.28 42.78 57.43
N ALA A 579 1.04 42.02 58.23
CA ALA A 579 1.70 40.80 57.75
C ALA A 579 0.70 39.69 57.37
N ALA A 580 -0.42 39.56 58.10
CA ALA A 580 -1.48 38.60 57.76
C ALA A 580 -2.26 39.01 56.51
N ALA A 581 -2.48 40.31 56.30
CA ALA A 581 -3.06 40.85 55.07
C ALA A 581 -2.14 40.60 53.86
N ALA A 582 -0.84 40.88 54.00
CA ALA A 582 0.15 40.58 52.95
C ALA A 582 0.25 39.08 52.62
N ALA A 583 0.14 38.21 53.63
CA ALA A 583 0.05 36.76 53.41
C ALA A 583 -1.25 36.37 52.67
N GLY A 584 -2.37 37.03 52.97
CA GLY A 584 -3.64 36.88 52.25
C GLY A 584 -3.54 37.29 50.79
N GLU A 585 -2.94 38.44 50.50
CA GLU A 585 -2.73 38.94 49.14
C GLU A 585 -1.80 38.00 48.34
N SER A 586 -0.68 37.58 48.93
CA SER A 586 0.27 36.67 48.28
C SER A 586 -0.35 35.30 48.01
N SER A 587 -1.13 34.75 48.94
CA SER A 587 -1.80 33.46 48.77
C SER A 587 -2.93 33.54 47.74
N PHE A 588 -3.69 34.65 47.69
CA PHE A 588 -4.67 34.92 46.64
C PHE A 588 -4.01 34.95 45.25
N LYS A 589 -2.94 35.74 45.09
CA LYS A 589 -2.20 35.82 43.82
C LYS A 589 -1.67 34.46 43.38
N SER A 590 -1.05 33.71 44.30
CA SER A 590 -0.54 32.36 44.03
C SER A 590 -1.64 31.39 43.60
N PHE A 591 -2.80 31.41 44.27
CA PHE A 591 -3.93 30.56 43.92
C PHE A 591 -4.50 30.92 42.52
N MET A 592 -4.65 32.19 42.20
CA MET A 592 -5.12 32.61 40.87
C MET A 592 -4.17 32.17 39.74
N VAL A 593 -2.86 32.23 39.97
CA VAL A 593 -1.86 31.67 39.05
C VAL A 593 -2.02 30.16 38.91
N ALA A 594 -2.26 29.42 40.00
CA ALA A 594 -2.51 27.99 39.96
C ALA A 594 -3.77 27.65 39.13
N VAL A 595 -4.86 28.41 39.29
CA VAL A 595 -6.09 28.25 38.49
C VAL A 595 -5.82 28.51 36.99
N GLN A 596 -5.07 29.56 36.65
CA GLN A 596 -4.71 29.85 35.27
C GLN A 596 -3.88 28.72 34.64
N ARG A 597 -2.90 28.19 35.37
CA ARG A 597 -2.06 27.06 34.90
C ARG A 597 -2.85 25.76 34.80
N ALA A 598 -3.79 25.52 35.71
CA ALA A 598 -4.74 24.40 35.63
C ALA A 598 -5.59 24.48 34.36
N GLY A 599 -6.21 25.64 34.08
CA GLY A 599 -7.01 25.84 32.86
C GLY A 599 -6.19 25.66 31.58
N SER A 600 -4.95 26.17 31.55
CA SER A 600 -4.03 25.96 30.42
C SER A 600 -3.71 24.46 30.22
N SER A 601 -3.52 23.73 31.32
CA SER A 601 -3.25 22.28 31.29
C SER A 601 -4.43 21.48 30.75
N VAL A 602 -5.66 21.82 31.16
CA VAL A 602 -6.89 21.21 30.62
C VAL A 602 -7.03 21.47 29.12
N ALA A 603 -6.77 22.71 28.67
CA ALA A 603 -6.83 23.06 27.26
C ALA A 603 -5.85 22.25 26.40
N ILE A 604 -4.64 21.98 26.89
CA ILE A 604 -3.66 21.13 26.20
C ILE A 604 -4.22 19.71 26.00
N VAL A 605 -4.80 19.11 27.05
CA VAL A 605 -5.36 17.75 26.97
C VAL A 605 -6.56 17.69 26.01
N GLN A 606 -7.45 18.68 26.04
CA GLN A 606 -8.58 18.78 25.11
C GLN A 606 -8.12 18.92 23.66
N GLN A 607 -7.10 19.74 23.41
CA GLN A 607 -6.52 19.91 22.08
C GLN A 607 -5.88 18.61 21.58
N TYR A 608 -5.15 17.91 22.45
CA TYR A 608 -4.55 16.61 22.14
C TYR A 608 -5.62 15.55 21.81
N PHE A 609 -6.71 15.51 22.58
CA PHE A 609 -7.85 14.62 22.29
C PHE A 609 -8.43 14.89 20.90
N ALA A 610 -8.73 16.16 20.59
CA ALA A 610 -9.34 16.55 19.33
C ALA A 610 -8.44 16.26 18.12
N ASN A 611 -7.13 16.49 18.26
CA ASN A 611 -6.17 16.37 17.16
C ASN A 611 -5.77 14.91 16.87
N SER A 612 -5.55 14.12 17.92
CA SER A 612 -4.87 12.82 17.81
C SER A 612 -5.75 11.65 18.20
N ILE A 613 -6.37 11.71 19.39
CA ILE A 613 -7.09 10.56 19.96
C ILE A 613 -8.43 10.32 19.25
N SER A 614 -9.19 11.40 19.01
CA SER A 614 -10.54 11.35 18.46
C SER A 614 -10.64 10.47 17.21
N ARG A 615 -9.71 10.65 16.26
CA ARG A 615 -9.70 9.93 14.98
C ARG A 615 -9.49 8.43 15.12
N LEU A 616 -8.72 8.00 16.12
CA LEU A 616 -8.42 6.59 16.38
C LEU A 616 -9.60 5.84 17.02
N LEU A 617 -10.56 6.57 17.59
CA LEU A 617 -11.74 6.01 18.25
C LEU A 617 -12.99 5.97 17.37
N LEU A 618 -13.06 6.80 16.33
CA LEU A 618 -14.20 6.85 15.40
C LEU A 618 -14.58 5.52 14.73
N PRO A 619 -13.64 4.61 14.40
CA PRO A 619 -14.00 3.33 13.76
C PRO A 619 -14.82 2.37 14.64
N VAL A 620 -14.93 2.62 15.95
CA VAL A 620 -15.61 1.73 16.90
C VAL A 620 -16.75 2.48 17.58
N ASP A 621 -17.98 2.04 17.32
CA ASP A 621 -19.19 2.66 17.84
C ASP A 621 -19.15 2.81 19.37
N GLY A 622 -19.54 3.99 19.85
CA GLY A 622 -19.56 4.32 21.29
C GLY A 622 -18.20 4.62 21.93
N SER A 623 -17.06 4.23 21.33
CA SER A 623 -15.73 4.43 21.94
C SER A 623 -15.36 5.90 22.09
N HIS A 624 -15.66 6.71 21.07
CA HIS A 624 -15.45 8.17 21.13
C HIS A 624 -16.28 8.81 22.25
N ALA A 625 -17.59 8.52 22.30
CA ALA A 625 -18.51 9.10 23.28
C ALA A 625 -18.13 8.72 24.72
N ALA A 626 -17.81 7.44 24.97
CA ALA A 626 -17.35 6.97 26.28
C ALA A 626 -16.05 7.68 26.71
N THR A 627 -15.11 7.90 25.79
CA THR A 627 -13.85 8.58 26.11
C THR A 627 -14.07 10.07 26.42
N CYS A 628 -15.02 10.74 25.74
CA CYS A 628 -15.43 12.09 26.08
C CYS A 628 -16.03 12.19 27.50
N GLU A 629 -16.86 11.22 27.88
CA GLU A 629 -17.43 11.15 29.23
C GLU A 629 -16.37 10.90 30.31
N GLU A 630 -15.41 10.00 30.04
CA GLU A 630 -14.25 9.77 30.92
C GLU A 630 -13.40 11.05 31.07
N MET A 631 -13.18 11.80 29.98
CA MET A 631 -12.46 13.09 30.03
C MET A 631 -13.21 14.12 30.87
N ALA A 632 -14.52 14.28 30.66
CA ALA A 632 -15.33 15.21 31.47
C ALA A 632 -15.31 14.84 32.96
N THR A 633 -15.44 13.56 33.27
CA THR A 633 -15.40 13.04 34.64
C THR A 633 -14.05 13.29 35.31
N ALA A 634 -12.95 13.04 34.60
CA ALA A 634 -11.60 13.29 35.12
C ALA A 634 -11.38 14.78 35.43
N MET A 635 -11.84 15.69 34.56
CA MET A 635 -11.66 17.13 34.75
C MET A 635 -12.55 17.73 35.86
N SER A 636 -13.71 17.11 36.16
CA SER A 636 -14.62 17.58 37.20
C SER A 636 -13.99 17.66 38.61
N SER A 637 -13.04 16.77 38.91
CA SER A 637 -12.28 16.81 40.18
C SER A 637 -11.44 18.09 40.33
N ALA A 638 -10.73 18.48 39.28
CA ALA A 638 -9.93 19.70 39.23
C ALA A 638 -10.83 20.94 39.26
N GLU A 639 -11.97 20.92 38.57
CA GLU A 639 -12.98 21.99 38.62
C GLU A 639 -13.52 22.18 40.05
N GLY A 640 -13.82 21.07 40.74
CA GLY A 640 -14.28 21.12 42.13
C GLY A 640 -13.24 21.69 43.10
N ALA A 641 -11.95 21.36 42.91
CA ALA A 641 -10.86 21.93 43.70
C ALA A 641 -10.68 23.43 43.42
N ALA A 642 -10.74 23.84 42.15
CA ALA A 642 -10.68 25.25 41.76
C ALA A 642 -11.86 26.03 42.36
N PHE A 643 -13.08 25.51 42.27
CA PHE A 643 -14.28 26.16 42.81
C PHE A 643 -14.17 26.40 44.32
N LYS A 644 -13.72 25.39 45.09
CA LYS A 644 -13.53 25.51 46.54
C LYS A 644 -12.50 26.59 46.89
N GLY A 645 -11.37 26.64 46.19
CA GLY A 645 -10.35 27.65 46.46
C GLY A 645 -10.77 29.06 45.99
N LEU A 646 -11.51 29.18 44.88
CA LEU A 646 -12.10 30.46 44.45
C LEU A 646 -13.09 31.00 45.48
N HIS A 647 -13.91 30.14 46.09
CA HIS A 647 -14.78 30.53 47.20
C HIS A 647 -13.97 31.09 48.38
N GLN A 648 -12.87 30.41 48.76
CA GLN A 648 -11.99 30.86 49.83
C GLN A 648 -11.22 32.15 49.49
N CYS A 649 -10.92 32.38 48.22
CA CYS A 649 -10.41 33.66 47.72
C CYS A 649 -11.42 34.79 47.95
N ILE A 650 -12.71 34.56 47.65
CA ILE A 650 -13.78 35.54 47.93
C ILE A 650 -13.87 35.82 49.43
N GLU A 651 -13.88 34.79 50.27
CA GLU A 651 -13.86 34.95 51.74
C GLU A 651 -12.64 35.74 52.22
N THR A 652 -11.47 35.52 51.61
CA THR A 652 -10.24 36.26 51.92
C THR A 652 -10.37 37.74 51.59
N VAL A 653 -10.93 38.09 50.43
CA VAL A 653 -11.17 39.48 50.03
C VAL A 653 -12.21 40.13 50.95
N MET A 654 -13.33 39.44 51.24
CA MET A 654 -14.36 39.97 52.15
C MET A 654 -13.81 40.22 53.55
N ALA A 655 -13.02 39.29 54.09
CA ALA A 655 -12.40 39.45 55.41
C ALA A 655 -11.42 40.65 55.45
N GLU A 656 -10.73 40.92 54.35
CA GLU A 656 -9.83 42.08 54.25
C GLU A 656 -10.60 43.40 54.16
N VAL A 657 -11.70 43.43 53.40
CA VAL A 657 -12.63 44.59 53.37
C VAL A 657 -13.20 44.85 54.77
N ASP A 658 -13.70 43.83 55.45
CA ASP A 658 -14.23 43.95 56.82
C ASP A 658 -13.16 44.46 57.80
N ARG A 659 -11.92 43.98 57.67
CA ARG A 659 -10.77 44.45 58.46
C ARG A 659 -10.47 45.92 58.20
N LEU A 660 -10.45 46.36 56.94
CA LEU A 660 -10.21 47.75 56.56
C LEU A 660 -11.31 48.68 57.07
N LEU A 661 -12.58 48.30 56.87
CA LEU A 661 -13.71 49.07 57.39
C LEU A 661 -13.68 49.15 58.92
N SER A 662 -13.43 48.04 59.62
CA SER A 662 -13.39 48.02 61.08
C SER A 662 -12.22 48.81 61.69
N THR A 663 -11.12 48.99 60.95
CA THR A 663 -9.91 49.67 61.44
C THR A 663 -9.85 51.15 61.06
N GLU A 664 -10.35 51.51 59.88
CA GLU A 664 -10.23 52.86 59.32
C GLU A 664 -11.51 53.70 59.44
N GLN A 665 -12.69 53.07 59.50
CA GLN A 665 -13.96 53.78 59.63
C GLN A 665 -14.24 54.07 61.11
N LYS A 666 -14.31 55.34 61.47
CA LYS A 666 -14.54 55.80 62.85
C LYS A 666 -16.01 56.08 63.09
N ALA A 667 -16.45 55.98 64.34
CA ALA A 667 -17.82 56.37 64.71
C ALA A 667 -18.14 57.82 64.29
N ALA A 668 -17.16 58.73 64.39
CA ALA A 668 -17.30 60.14 63.97
C ALA A 668 -17.63 60.31 62.47
N ASP A 669 -17.28 59.34 61.63
CA ASP A 669 -17.54 59.39 60.19
C ASP A 669 -19.03 59.16 59.86
N TYR A 670 -19.83 58.68 60.83
CA TYR A 670 -21.28 58.44 60.71
C TYR A 670 -22.15 59.52 61.36
N HIS A 671 -21.57 60.44 62.13
CA HIS A 671 -22.35 61.46 62.86
C HIS A 671 -22.51 62.73 62.01
N SER A 672 -23.72 63.30 61.97
CA SER A 672 -23.89 64.66 61.44
C SER A 672 -23.20 65.65 62.39
N PRO A 673 -22.46 66.65 61.89
CA PRO A 673 -21.86 67.64 62.77
C PRO A 673 -22.95 68.36 63.57
N ASP A 674 -22.84 68.31 64.89
CA ASP A 674 -23.69 69.12 65.78
C ASP A 674 -23.19 70.57 65.71
N ASP A 675 -24.12 71.48 65.42
CA ASP A 675 -23.97 72.93 65.25
C ASP A 675 -23.07 73.46 64.10
N GLY A 676 -23.71 73.77 62.97
CA GLY A 676 -23.31 74.87 62.07
C GLY A 676 -22.21 74.63 61.05
N MET A 677 -21.57 73.46 61.02
CA MET A 677 -20.55 73.13 60.01
C MET A 677 -21.14 72.46 58.76
N VAL A 678 -20.70 72.93 57.58
CA VAL A 678 -21.10 72.40 56.26
C VAL A 678 -20.73 70.91 56.17
N HIS A 679 -21.64 70.08 55.65
CA HIS A 679 -21.40 68.67 55.40
C HIS A 679 -20.15 68.44 54.54
N ASP A 680 -19.18 67.68 55.06
CA ASP A 680 -18.10 67.16 54.23
C ASP A 680 -18.61 65.92 53.50
N HIS A 681 -18.96 66.08 52.23
CA HIS A 681 -19.43 65.00 51.36
C HIS A 681 -18.28 64.22 50.70
N ARG A 682 -17.03 64.39 51.16
CA ARG A 682 -15.90 63.65 50.61
C ARG A 682 -15.95 62.19 51.06
N PRO A 683 -15.52 61.24 50.19
CA PRO A 683 -15.38 59.84 50.58
C PRO A 683 -14.46 59.72 51.80
N THR A 684 -14.81 58.85 52.75
CA THR A 684 -13.96 58.61 53.91
C THR A 684 -12.64 57.95 53.49
N ASN A 685 -11.63 58.04 54.36
CA ASN A 685 -10.37 57.33 54.15
C ASN A 685 -10.59 55.81 54.06
N ALA A 686 -11.56 55.26 54.81
CA ALA A 686 -11.93 53.86 54.71
C ALA A 686 -12.48 53.52 53.31
N CYS A 687 -13.42 54.31 52.77
CA CYS A 687 -13.92 54.12 51.40
C CYS A 687 -12.80 54.21 50.35
N THR A 688 -11.89 55.16 50.50
CA THR A 688 -10.78 55.34 49.53
C THR A 688 -9.80 54.17 49.59
N ARG A 689 -9.48 53.67 50.79
CA ARG A 689 -8.60 52.51 50.99
C ARG A 689 -9.25 51.21 50.55
N GLU A 690 -10.54 51.02 50.79
CA GLU A 690 -11.31 49.86 50.31
C GLU A 690 -11.33 49.80 48.78
N ILE A 691 -11.63 50.93 48.11
CA ILE A 691 -11.63 51.02 46.63
C ILE A 691 -10.23 50.74 46.07
N THR A 692 -9.17 51.16 46.75
CA THR A 692 -7.80 50.90 46.31
C THR A 692 -7.46 49.41 46.47
N CYS A 693 -7.76 48.83 47.64
CA CYS A 693 -7.53 47.42 47.94
C CYS A 693 -8.32 46.44 47.06
N THR A 694 -9.53 46.83 46.60
CA THR A 694 -10.33 45.99 45.69
C THR A 694 -9.92 46.13 44.23
N LYS A 695 -9.20 47.19 43.87
CA LYS A 695 -8.65 47.39 42.52
C LYS A 695 -7.30 46.69 42.33
N ASP A 696 -6.47 46.69 43.38
CA ASP A 696 -5.17 46.03 43.43
C ASP A 696 -5.32 44.51 43.63
#